data_AF-A0A9D2EV54-F1
#
_entry.id   AF-A0A9D2EV54-F1
#
_cell.length_a   1.000
_cell.length_b   1.000
_cell.length_c   1.000
_cell.angle_alpha   90.00
_cell.angle_beta   90.00
_cell.angle_gamma   90.00
#
_symmetry.space_group_name_H-M   'P 1'
#
loop_
_entity.id
_entity.type
_entity.pdbx_description
1 polymer ?
#
loop_
_entity_poly.entity_id
_entity_poly.type
_entity_poly.pdbx_seq_one_letter_code
_entity_poly.pdbx_strand_id
1 'polypeptide(L)'
;MRRNRAYAGLDRFRLLAAFLVIAIHISPLETINGTGDFILTRIIGRTAVPFFFMTSGFFLEKDVLDPAGKRKEFVKKLLMLYGISILLYLPLNVYMGYFRETLLLPVLLKDLLFNGTLYHLWYFPAAVIGAILSGVLIRRFGYRKAFLAAAGLYAAGFLGDSYFGIAQRVPVLRLFYENLFAVSDYTRNGIFYAPVFFVMGGWIAAEGPKAGQKQTASCLAGFLAGMALMTAEGLLLRNSGIMRHDSMYLFLLPVMYFLFGLLLKIRGPRQSWARDASMIMYIVHPALIVAVRAAVKLFSFPSALVTQPLLLYAAVAVLSLGTGLFCHVLKTRIRRRQRGRNRKQCLRRRAQTGLRAWKELDRENLRHNVRVLERAMPPGCSLMAVVKAEAYGCGGAQAARCMMQAGVRTFAVAALDEGIQLRKQEVRGEILVLGYTHPDRAGELRRYDLTQTVCDYEHARALNAGGRTLKVHLAVDTGMHRLGIGLQEADRAEEILGMKHLRVTGIFTHLSAADSEVPEDRAFTEEQIRRFSLFLDELFRRGISLPAVHIQSSYGFLNYPAEGCSYVRAGILLCGADSSDRIYKARKLDLRPVLSLRAKVASVRTIGPGESVGYNRTYQAESRRRIAVVTIGYGDGYPRSLSGAGTVLIRGRRVPVIGRICMDQLMVDVSAVPETEPGDTATLIGRDGREEIRAEEVAGEAETIVNELFSRLGRRLRQVWV
;
A
#
# COMPACT_ATOMS: atom_id res chain seq x y z
N MET A 1 -8.96 -5.12 22.52
CA MET A 1 -9.10 -6.17 21.48
C MET A 1 -10.49 -6.81 21.56
N ARG A 2 -11.50 -6.35 20.80
CA ARG A 2 -12.70 -7.15 20.51
C ARG A 2 -12.46 -7.81 19.15
N ARG A 3 -12.21 -9.13 19.11
CA ARG A 3 -12.16 -9.88 17.83
C ARG A 3 -13.52 -9.69 17.15
N ASN A 4 -13.55 -8.92 16.06
CA ASN A 4 -14.72 -8.78 15.18
C ASN A 4 -15.16 -10.18 14.71
N ARG A 5 -16.14 -10.80 15.40
CA ARG A 5 -16.72 -12.08 14.99
C ARG A 5 -17.60 -11.85 13.75
N ALA A 6 -17.14 -12.32 12.59
CA ALA A 6 -17.87 -12.26 11.33
C ALA A 6 -18.96 -13.35 11.26
N TYR A 7 -19.76 -13.34 10.18
CA TYR A 7 -20.79 -14.34 9.90
C TYR A 7 -20.18 -15.58 9.23
N ALA A 8 -19.51 -16.42 10.01
CA ALA A 8 -18.85 -17.61 9.49
C ALA A 8 -19.83 -18.63 8.88
N GLY A 9 -21.07 -18.69 9.37
CA GLY A 9 -22.11 -19.54 8.78
C GLY A 9 -22.42 -19.19 7.32
N LEU A 10 -22.54 -17.90 7.00
CA LEU A 10 -22.73 -17.45 5.63
C LEU A 10 -21.52 -17.82 4.75
N ASP A 11 -20.29 -17.65 5.25
CA ASP A 11 -19.10 -17.98 4.47
C ASP A 11 -19.00 -19.50 4.19
N ARG A 12 -19.32 -20.36 5.15
CA ARG A 12 -19.32 -21.83 4.98
C ARG A 12 -20.41 -22.30 4.04
N PHE A 13 -21.63 -21.77 4.19
CA PHE A 13 -22.76 -22.18 3.35
C PHE A 13 -22.57 -21.75 1.88
N ARG A 14 -21.78 -20.71 1.59
CA ARG A 14 -21.41 -20.37 0.19
C ARG A 14 -20.74 -21.52 -0.56
N LEU A 15 -19.88 -22.29 0.10
CA LEU A 15 -19.25 -23.45 -0.52
C LEU A 15 -20.25 -24.58 -0.72
N LEU A 16 -21.06 -24.88 0.30
CA LEU A 16 -22.13 -25.87 0.19
C LEU A 16 -23.09 -25.53 -0.95
N ALA A 17 -23.53 -24.27 -1.05
CA ALA A 17 -24.35 -23.77 -2.13
C ALA A 17 -23.67 -23.93 -3.51
N ALA A 18 -22.36 -23.70 -3.61
CA ALA A 18 -21.64 -23.93 -4.87
C ALA A 18 -21.64 -25.42 -5.27
N PHE A 19 -21.45 -26.35 -4.32
CA PHE A 19 -21.57 -27.79 -4.60
C PHE A 19 -22.99 -28.19 -4.99
N LEU A 20 -24.01 -27.64 -4.33
CA LEU A 20 -25.41 -27.85 -4.72
C LEU A 20 -25.68 -27.36 -6.14
N VAL A 21 -25.11 -26.22 -6.55
CA VAL A 21 -25.22 -25.77 -7.96
C VAL A 21 -24.57 -26.77 -8.91
N ILE A 22 -23.42 -27.35 -8.59
CA ILE A 22 -22.80 -28.39 -9.41
C ILE A 22 -23.71 -29.63 -9.50
N ALA A 23 -24.32 -30.03 -8.38
CA ALA A 23 -25.25 -31.17 -8.33
C ALA A 23 -26.48 -30.94 -9.23
N ILE A 24 -27.04 -29.72 -9.26
CA ILE A 24 -28.17 -29.36 -10.12
C ILE A 24 -27.87 -29.58 -11.62
N HIS A 25 -26.62 -29.42 -12.03
CA HIS A 25 -26.21 -29.52 -13.42
C HIS A 25 -25.81 -30.93 -13.86
N ILE A 26 -25.47 -31.80 -12.90
CA ILE A 26 -24.94 -33.14 -13.16
C ILE A 26 -25.94 -34.23 -12.80
N SER A 27 -26.86 -33.98 -11.86
CA SER A 27 -27.81 -34.98 -11.34
C SER A 27 -27.11 -36.24 -10.81
N PRO A 28 -26.31 -36.10 -9.73
CA PRO A 28 -25.38 -37.15 -9.30
C PRO A 28 -26.04 -38.47 -8.88
N LEU A 29 -27.31 -38.44 -8.49
CA LEU A 29 -28.04 -39.63 -8.01
C LEU A 29 -28.99 -40.19 -9.07
N GLU A 30 -29.04 -39.63 -10.27
CA GLU A 30 -30.03 -39.98 -11.31
C GLU A 30 -30.04 -41.47 -11.63
N THR A 31 -28.86 -42.10 -11.72
CA THR A 31 -28.71 -43.54 -11.99
C THR A 31 -28.88 -44.44 -10.77
N ILE A 32 -28.95 -43.87 -9.56
CA ILE A 32 -29.04 -44.61 -8.29
C ILE A 32 -30.48 -44.59 -7.77
N ASN A 33 -31.09 -43.40 -7.69
CA ASN A 33 -32.46 -43.20 -7.22
C ASN A 33 -33.01 -41.88 -7.78
N GLY A 34 -33.91 -41.97 -8.77
CA GLY A 34 -34.50 -40.79 -9.42
C GLY A 34 -35.38 -39.91 -8.52
N THR A 35 -35.88 -40.42 -7.39
CA THR A 35 -36.57 -39.60 -6.38
C THR A 35 -35.55 -38.92 -5.46
N GLY A 36 -34.50 -39.64 -5.08
CA GLY A 36 -33.38 -39.09 -4.31
C GLY A 36 -32.66 -37.97 -5.06
N ASP A 37 -32.43 -38.13 -6.37
CA ASP A 37 -31.84 -37.08 -7.20
C ASP A 37 -32.72 -35.84 -7.25
N PHE A 38 -34.02 -36.01 -7.50
CA PHE A 38 -34.96 -34.90 -7.52
C PHE A 38 -34.99 -34.14 -6.18
N ILE A 39 -34.99 -34.85 -5.06
CA ILE A 39 -34.91 -34.20 -3.73
C ILE A 39 -33.59 -33.42 -3.60
N LEU A 40 -32.45 -34.01 -4.00
CA LEU A 40 -31.15 -33.35 -3.90
C LEU A 40 -31.05 -32.12 -4.82
N THR A 41 -31.41 -32.25 -6.09
CA THR A 41 -31.19 -31.23 -7.13
C THR A 41 -32.33 -30.21 -7.20
N ARG A 42 -33.58 -30.67 -7.07
CA ARG A 42 -34.78 -29.83 -7.28
C ARG A 42 -35.44 -29.39 -5.99
N ILE A 43 -35.13 -29.96 -4.84
CA ILE A 43 -35.60 -29.45 -3.53
C ILE A 43 -34.45 -28.78 -2.77
N ILE A 44 -33.47 -29.55 -2.30
CA ILE A 44 -32.35 -29.04 -1.49
C ILE A 44 -31.50 -28.05 -2.31
N GLY A 45 -31.16 -28.40 -3.55
CA GLY A 45 -30.35 -27.59 -4.44
C GLY A 45 -30.96 -26.21 -4.74
N ARG A 46 -32.29 -26.10 -4.72
CA ARG A 46 -32.98 -24.82 -4.98
C ARG A 46 -32.78 -23.76 -3.91
N THR A 47 -32.22 -24.12 -2.75
CA THR A 47 -31.80 -23.15 -1.73
C THR A 47 -30.54 -22.36 -2.13
N ALA A 48 -29.71 -22.87 -3.05
CA ALA A 48 -28.38 -22.34 -3.33
C ALA A 48 -28.38 -20.93 -3.94
N VAL A 49 -29.15 -20.70 -5.01
CA VAL A 49 -29.20 -19.40 -5.70
C VAL A 49 -29.89 -18.31 -4.84
N PRO A 50 -31.08 -18.56 -4.25
CA PRO A 50 -31.68 -17.65 -3.27
C PRO A 50 -30.74 -17.21 -2.17
N PHE A 51 -29.94 -18.14 -1.64
CA PHE A 51 -28.96 -17.84 -0.61
C PHE A 51 -27.95 -16.77 -1.06
N PHE A 52 -27.46 -16.82 -2.31
CA PHE A 52 -26.54 -15.81 -2.84
C PHE A 52 -27.21 -14.44 -2.99
N PHE A 53 -28.48 -14.39 -3.42
CA PHE A 53 -29.27 -13.16 -3.49
C PHE A 53 -29.52 -12.56 -2.11
N MET A 54 -29.98 -13.36 -1.14
CA MET A 54 -30.17 -12.93 0.24
C MET A 54 -28.87 -12.43 0.87
N THR A 55 -27.77 -13.15 0.66
CA THR A 55 -26.47 -12.72 1.19
C THR A 55 -26.02 -11.39 0.58
N SER A 56 -26.28 -11.19 -0.72
CA SER A 56 -25.96 -9.93 -1.40
C SER A 56 -26.83 -8.79 -0.89
N GLY A 57 -28.15 -8.98 -0.76
CA GLY A 57 -29.07 -8.01 -0.18
C GLY A 57 -28.71 -7.63 1.26
N PHE A 58 -28.40 -8.63 2.09
CA PHE A 58 -27.97 -8.43 3.48
C PHE A 58 -26.73 -7.53 3.59
N PHE A 59 -25.69 -7.81 2.80
CA PHE A 59 -24.47 -6.99 2.84
C PHE A 59 -24.61 -5.66 2.11
N LEU A 60 -25.56 -5.47 1.21
CA LEU A 60 -25.82 -4.17 0.60
C LEU A 60 -26.40 -3.17 1.61
N GLU A 61 -27.23 -3.65 2.53
CA GLU A 61 -27.95 -2.81 3.50
C GLU A 61 -27.25 -2.72 4.88
N LYS A 62 -26.46 -3.73 5.27
CA LYS A 62 -25.85 -3.78 6.60
C LYS A 62 -24.74 -2.74 6.84
N ASP A 63 -24.90 -1.89 7.85
CA ASP A 63 -23.90 -0.95 8.41
C ASP A 63 -23.29 -0.03 7.34
N VAL A 64 -24.12 0.56 6.48
CA VAL A 64 -23.66 1.38 5.34
C VAL A 64 -24.21 2.80 5.42
N LEU A 65 -23.30 3.79 5.39
CA LEU A 65 -23.61 5.22 5.32
C LEU A 65 -24.10 5.65 3.93
N ASP A 66 -23.60 5.03 2.85
CA ASP A 66 -24.05 5.26 1.46
C ASP A 66 -24.47 3.94 0.76
N PRO A 67 -25.74 3.50 0.95
CA PRO A 67 -26.25 2.29 0.30
C PRO A 67 -26.32 2.42 -1.24
N ALA A 68 -26.43 3.64 -1.77
CA ALA A 68 -26.53 3.88 -3.20
C ALA A 68 -25.20 3.65 -3.92
N GLY A 69 -24.13 4.27 -3.44
CA GLY A 69 -22.79 4.08 -3.98
C GLY A 69 -22.34 2.63 -3.89
N LYS A 70 -22.62 1.96 -2.76
CA LYS A 70 -22.28 0.53 -2.58
C LYS A 70 -23.00 -0.37 -3.57
N ARG A 71 -24.29 -0.11 -3.82
CA ARG A 71 -25.09 -0.86 -4.81
C ARG A 71 -24.59 -0.61 -6.23
N LYS A 72 -24.23 0.63 -6.57
CA LYS A 72 -23.59 0.96 -7.87
C LYS A 72 -22.27 0.20 -8.05
N GLU A 73 -21.43 0.14 -7.02
CA GLU A 73 -20.16 -0.61 -7.06
C GLU A 73 -20.40 -2.13 -7.18
N PHE A 74 -21.41 -2.66 -6.50
CA PHE A 74 -21.81 -4.06 -6.61
C PHE A 74 -22.27 -4.42 -8.03
N VAL A 75 -23.16 -3.62 -8.61
CA VAL A 75 -23.63 -3.79 -10.00
C VAL A 75 -22.46 -3.72 -10.98
N LYS A 76 -21.58 -2.73 -10.86
CA LYS A 76 -20.38 -2.61 -11.70
C LYS A 76 -19.51 -3.87 -11.64
N LYS A 77 -19.29 -4.42 -10.45
CA LYS A 77 -18.50 -5.65 -10.26
C LYS A 77 -19.17 -6.87 -10.90
N LEU A 78 -20.49 -6.99 -10.78
CA LEU A 78 -21.24 -8.09 -11.39
C LEU A 78 -21.23 -8.01 -12.93
N LEU A 79 -21.45 -6.83 -13.50
CA LEU A 79 -21.38 -6.63 -14.96
C LEU A 79 -19.99 -6.96 -15.51
N MET A 80 -18.93 -6.57 -14.80
CA MET A 80 -17.56 -6.93 -15.17
C MET A 80 -17.33 -8.45 -15.11
N LEU A 81 -17.77 -9.12 -14.04
CA LEU A 81 -17.67 -10.58 -13.93
C LEU A 81 -18.50 -11.29 -15.00
N TYR A 82 -19.67 -10.76 -15.33
CA TYR A 82 -20.53 -11.29 -16.37
C TYR A 82 -19.86 -11.19 -17.74
N GLY A 83 -19.32 -10.02 -18.09
CA GLY A 83 -18.54 -9.84 -19.33
C GLY A 83 -17.34 -10.80 -19.44
N ILE A 84 -16.58 -10.97 -18.35
CA ILE A 84 -15.48 -11.95 -18.30
C ILE A 84 -16.00 -13.37 -18.50
N SER A 85 -17.14 -13.72 -17.91
CA SER A 85 -17.74 -15.05 -18.04
C SER A 85 -18.25 -15.30 -19.46
N ILE A 86 -18.87 -14.31 -20.11
CA ILE A 86 -19.28 -14.40 -21.53
C ILE A 86 -18.07 -14.69 -22.41
N LEU A 87 -16.95 -13.97 -22.21
CA LEU A 87 -15.73 -14.19 -22.97
C LEU A 87 -15.13 -15.59 -22.72
N LEU A 88 -15.16 -16.07 -21.48
CA LEU A 88 -14.69 -17.42 -21.14
C LEU A 88 -15.46 -18.51 -21.89
N TYR A 89 -16.76 -18.31 -22.08
CA TYR A 89 -17.65 -19.28 -22.71
C TYR A 89 -17.87 -19.08 -24.22
N LEU A 90 -17.31 -18.02 -24.80
CA LEU A 90 -17.41 -17.73 -26.22
C LEU A 90 -16.98 -18.92 -27.11
N PRO A 91 -15.85 -19.63 -26.84
CA PRO A 91 -15.47 -20.77 -27.66
C PRO A 91 -16.49 -21.92 -27.61
N LEU A 92 -17.10 -22.14 -26.44
CA LEU A 92 -18.11 -23.18 -26.27
C LEU A 92 -19.41 -22.83 -27.02
N ASN A 93 -19.81 -21.55 -27.00
CA ASN A 93 -20.96 -21.06 -27.75
C ASN A 93 -20.77 -21.21 -29.26
N VAL A 94 -19.56 -20.93 -29.77
CA VAL A 94 -19.20 -21.17 -31.17
C VAL A 94 -19.30 -22.66 -31.51
N TYR A 95 -18.76 -23.53 -30.66
CA TYR A 95 -18.82 -24.98 -30.84
C TYR A 95 -20.26 -25.53 -30.86
N MET A 96 -21.13 -25.01 -29.98
CA MET A 96 -22.56 -25.38 -29.93
C MET A 96 -23.38 -24.83 -31.11
N GLY A 97 -22.77 -24.06 -32.02
CA GLY A 97 -23.47 -23.48 -33.17
C GLY A 97 -24.39 -22.31 -32.83
N TYR A 98 -24.24 -21.70 -31.64
CA TYR A 98 -25.10 -20.61 -31.15
C TYR A 98 -25.23 -19.44 -32.14
N PHE A 99 -24.17 -19.13 -32.89
CA PHE A 99 -24.16 -18.02 -33.85
C PHE A 99 -24.73 -18.35 -35.23
N ARG A 100 -25.27 -19.56 -35.42
CA ARG A 100 -25.88 -19.99 -36.70
C ARG A 100 -27.40 -19.83 -36.73
N GLU A 101 -28.01 -19.24 -35.71
CA GLU A 101 -29.45 -19.03 -35.64
C GLU A 101 -29.92 -17.90 -36.59
N THR A 102 -31.09 -18.10 -37.22
CA THR A 102 -31.71 -17.19 -38.21
C THR A 102 -32.16 -15.84 -37.62
N LEU A 103 -32.38 -15.76 -36.31
CA LEU A 103 -32.81 -14.54 -35.58
C LEU A 103 -31.79 -14.17 -34.47
N LEU A 104 -30.52 -14.04 -34.85
CA LEU A 104 -29.41 -13.85 -33.93
C LEU A 104 -29.57 -12.64 -32.96
N LEU A 105 -29.98 -11.47 -33.47
CA LEU A 105 -29.97 -10.25 -32.67
C LEU A 105 -31.04 -10.23 -31.56
N PRO A 106 -32.32 -10.59 -31.82
CA PRO A 106 -33.32 -10.74 -30.77
C PRO A 106 -32.95 -11.79 -29.70
N VAL A 107 -32.43 -12.95 -30.12
CA VAL A 107 -32.01 -14.03 -29.21
C VAL A 107 -30.85 -13.58 -28.33
N LEU A 108 -29.85 -12.91 -28.91
CA LEU A 108 -28.70 -12.42 -28.17
C LEU A 108 -29.07 -11.34 -27.16
N LEU A 109 -30.00 -10.44 -27.48
CA LEU A 109 -30.51 -9.44 -26.53
C LEU A 109 -31.28 -10.08 -25.38
N LYS A 110 -32.14 -11.05 -25.69
CA LYS A 110 -32.88 -11.85 -24.71
C LYS A 110 -31.93 -12.60 -23.77
N ASP A 111 -30.89 -13.22 -24.29
CA ASP A 111 -29.90 -13.96 -23.50
C ASP A 111 -28.99 -13.04 -22.68
N LEU A 112 -28.61 -11.88 -23.22
CA LEU A 112 -27.78 -10.93 -22.49
C LEU A 112 -28.54 -10.31 -21.30
N LEU A 113 -29.85 -10.08 -21.45
CA LEU A 113 -30.66 -9.39 -20.45
C LEU A 113 -31.32 -10.33 -19.44
N PHE A 114 -31.68 -11.55 -19.83
CA PHE A 114 -32.49 -12.44 -19.00
C PHE A 114 -31.91 -13.85 -18.84
N ASN A 115 -31.61 -14.56 -19.93
CA ASN A 115 -31.32 -15.99 -19.85
C ASN A 115 -29.85 -16.34 -19.57
N GLY A 116 -28.93 -15.40 -19.77
CA GLY A 116 -27.49 -15.67 -19.86
C GLY A 116 -27.11 -16.27 -21.22
N THR A 117 -25.93 -15.90 -21.74
CA THR A 117 -25.37 -16.46 -23.00
C THR A 117 -25.02 -17.96 -22.89
N LEU A 118 -25.04 -18.49 -21.67
CA LEU A 118 -25.18 -19.89 -21.36
C LEU A 118 -26.19 -20.00 -20.23
N TYR A 119 -26.97 -21.08 -20.24
CA TYR A 119 -28.11 -21.28 -19.36
C TYR A 119 -27.81 -21.14 -17.86
N HIS A 120 -26.56 -21.37 -17.41
CA HIS A 120 -26.18 -21.20 -16.01
C HIS A 120 -25.87 -19.75 -15.65
N LEU A 121 -25.44 -18.90 -16.61
CA LEU A 121 -25.01 -17.51 -16.40
C LEU A 121 -26.18 -16.54 -16.12
N TRP A 122 -27.44 -16.99 -16.22
CA TRP A 122 -28.65 -16.20 -15.90
C TRP A 122 -28.60 -15.52 -14.52
N TYR A 123 -27.85 -16.06 -13.57
CA TYR A 123 -27.65 -15.48 -12.24
C TYR A 123 -27.12 -14.05 -12.31
N PHE A 124 -26.23 -13.71 -13.26
CA PHE A 124 -25.62 -12.39 -13.34
C PHE A 124 -26.64 -11.29 -13.69
N PRO A 125 -27.36 -11.36 -14.82
CA PRO A 125 -28.43 -10.41 -15.11
C PRO A 125 -29.50 -10.42 -14.01
N ALA A 126 -29.84 -11.60 -13.48
CA ALA A 126 -30.80 -11.70 -12.38
C ALA A 126 -30.35 -10.96 -11.10
N ALA A 127 -29.07 -11.08 -10.73
CA ALA A 127 -28.49 -10.40 -9.59
C ALA A 127 -28.42 -8.88 -9.80
N VAL A 128 -28.14 -8.43 -11.03
CA VAL A 128 -28.08 -7.00 -11.38
C VAL A 128 -29.48 -6.37 -11.29
N ILE A 129 -30.46 -6.95 -11.99
CA ILE A 129 -31.84 -6.45 -11.99
C ILE A 129 -32.43 -6.55 -10.58
N GLY A 130 -32.25 -7.70 -9.90
CA GLY A 130 -32.72 -7.91 -8.54
C GLY A 130 -32.14 -6.91 -7.55
N ALA A 131 -30.85 -6.58 -7.67
CA ALA A 131 -30.24 -5.52 -6.87
C ALA A 131 -30.81 -4.14 -7.21
N ILE A 132 -30.99 -3.77 -8.47
CA ILE A 132 -31.55 -2.45 -8.81
C ILE A 132 -32.99 -2.33 -8.31
N LEU A 133 -33.84 -3.29 -8.65
CA LEU A 133 -35.27 -3.29 -8.34
C LEU A 133 -35.54 -3.34 -6.84
N SER A 134 -34.83 -4.21 -6.09
CA SER A 134 -34.94 -4.22 -4.63
C SER A 134 -34.54 -2.88 -4.00
N GLY A 135 -33.50 -2.23 -4.52
CA GLY A 135 -33.06 -0.91 -4.05
C GLY A 135 -34.13 0.16 -4.28
N VAL A 136 -34.80 0.14 -5.43
CA VAL A 136 -35.91 1.06 -5.75
C VAL A 136 -37.10 0.79 -4.83
N LEU A 137 -37.52 -0.46 -4.68
CA LEU A 137 -38.65 -0.84 -3.83
C LEU A 137 -38.43 -0.46 -2.36
N ILE A 138 -37.23 -0.75 -1.82
CA ILE A 138 -36.89 -0.42 -0.42
C ILE A 138 -36.90 1.09 -0.19
N ARG A 139 -36.32 1.88 -1.10
CA ARG A 139 -36.29 3.35 -0.97
C ARG A 139 -37.66 3.99 -1.07
N ARG A 140 -38.51 3.48 -1.97
CA ARG A 140 -39.82 4.07 -2.25
C ARG A 140 -40.88 3.68 -1.22
N PHE A 141 -40.83 2.45 -0.70
CA PHE A 141 -41.91 1.89 0.09
C PHE A 141 -41.49 1.39 1.50
N GLY A 142 -40.20 1.33 1.79
CA GLY A 142 -39.67 0.69 3.02
C GLY A 142 -39.76 -0.84 2.97
N TYR A 143 -39.09 -1.53 3.91
CA TYR A 143 -38.89 -2.99 3.82
C TYR A 143 -40.17 -3.82 3.79
N ARG A 144 -41.18 -3.51 4.61
CA ARG A 144 -42.43 -4.29 4.68
C ARG A 144 -43.20 -4.25 3.36
N LYS A 145 -43.46 -3.05 2.83
CA LYS A 145 -44.18 -2.87 1.56
C LYS A 145 -43.33 -3.33 0.37
N ALA A 146 -42.01 -3.13 0.41
CA ALA A 146 -41.09 -3.66 -0.59
C ALA A 146 -41.12 -5.20 -0.64
N PHE A 147 -41.21 -5.87 0.51
CA PHE A 147 -41.33 -7.32 0.57
C PHE A 147 -42.65 -7.81 -0.02
N LEU A 148 -43.78 -7.16 0.31
CA LEU A 148 -45.07 -7.50 -0.28
C LEU A 148 -45.08 -7.33 -1.80
N ALA A 149 -44.53 -6.22 -2.30
CA ALA A 149 -44.39 -5.99 -3.74
C ALA A 149 -43.50 -7.06 -4.41
N ALA A 150 -42.36 -7.38 -3.81
CA ALA A 150 -41.45 -8.40 -4.33
C ALA A 150 -42.02 -9.82 -4.22
N ALA A 151 -42.82 -10.12 -3.20
CA ALA A 151 -43.55 -11.38 -3.07
C ALA A 151 -44.67 -11.49 -4.10
N GLY A 152 -45.34 -10.40 -4.45
CA GLY A 152 -46.29 -10.35 -5.57
C GLY A 152 -45.61 -10.66 -6.91
N LEU A 153 -44.43 -10.07 -7.16
CA LEU A 153 -43.60 -10.43 -8.33
C LEU A 153 -43.19 -11.91 -8.31
N TYR A 154 -42.83 -12.44 -7.14
CA TYR A 154 -42.50 -13.85 -6.98
C TYR A 154 -43.69 -14.77 -7.27
N ALA A 155 -44.89 -14.42 -6.78
CA ALA A 155 -46.11 -15.17 -7.06
C ALA A 155 -46.46 -15.17 -8.56
N ALA A 156 -46.31 -14.02 -9.23
CA ALA A 156 -46.46 -13.92 -10.68
C ALA A 156 -45.43 -14.77 -11.43
N GLY A 157 -44.19 -14.87 -10.95
CA GLY A 157 -43.21 -15.78 -11.56
C GLY A 157 -43.54 -17.25 -11.29
N PHE A 158 -43.88 -17.59 -10.06
CA PHE A 158 -44.22 -18.95 -9.66
C PHE A 158 -45.38 -19.55 -10.47
N LEU A 159 -46.40 -18.73 -10.81
CA LEU A 159 -47.49 -19.10 -11.71
C LEU A 159 -47.03 -19.30 -13.18
N GLY A 160 -45.93 -18.68 -13.60
CA GLY A 160 -45.35 -18.84 -14.94
C GLY A 160 -44.45 -20.07 -15.09
N ASP A 161 -43.80 -20.53 -14.02
CA ASP A 161 -42.89 -21.69 -14.07
C ASP A 161 -43.51 -22.95 -13.48
N SER A 162 -43.69 -23.00 -12.16
CA SER A 162 -44.01 -24.26 -11.46
C SER A 162 -45.52 -24.52 -11.37
N TYR A 163 -46.36 -23.49 -11.48
CA TYR A 163 -47.83 -23.61 -11.50
C TYR A 163 -48.43 -23.25 -12.86
N PHE A 164 -47.62 -23.27 -13.93
CA PHE A 164 -48.03 -22.86 -15.27
C PHE A 164 -49.26 -23.61 -15.77
N GLY A 165 -49.36 -24.92 -15.51
CA GLY A 165 -50.50 -25.74 -15.91
C GLY A 165 -51.83 -25.33 -15.29
N ILE A 166 -51.82 -24.56 -14.19
CA ILE A 166 -52.99 -23.92 -13.59
C ILE A 166 -53.22 -22.54 -14.23
N ALA A 167 -52.16 -21.73 -14.35
CA ALA A 167 -52.25 -20.38 -14.92
C ALA A 167 -52.75 -20.38 -16.37
N GLN A 168 -52.30 -21.34 -17.19
CA GLN A 168 -52.69 -21.44 -18.61
C GLN A 168 -54.18 -21.76 -18.82
N ARG A 169 -54.89 -22.25 -17.78
CA ARG A 169 -56.35 -22.50 -17.84
C ARG A 169 -57.16 -21.21 -17.77
N VAL A 170 -56.54 -20.10 -17.37
CA VAL A 170 -57.16 -18.77 -17.32
C VAL A 170 -56.72 -17.98 -18.56
N PRO A 171 -57.63 -17.62 -19.48
CA PRO A 171 -57.28 -17.02 -20.78
C PRO A 171 -56.40 -15.76 -20.68
N VAL A 172 -56.69 -14.87 -19.72
CA VAL A 172 -55.93 -13.64 -19.52
C VAL A 172 -54.49 -13.92 -19.07
N LEU A 173 -54.30 -14.89 -18.16
CA LEU A 173 -52.98 -15.28 -17.69
C LEU A 173 -52.19 -16.00 -18.78
N ARG A 174 -52.85 -16.85 -19.58
CA ARG A 174 -52.23 -17.51 -20.73
C ARG A 174 -51.63 -16.49 -21.71
N LEU A 175 -52.40 -15.50 -22.13
CA LEU A 175 -51.94 -14.45 -23.04
C LEU A 175 -50.78 -13.63 -22.42
N PHE A 176 -50.85 -13.34 -21.13
CA PHE A 176 -49.78 -12.65 -20.42
C PHE A 176 -48.46 -13.44 -20.48
N TYR A 177 -48.50 -14.74 -20.16
CA TYR A 177 -47.29 -15.58 -20.15
C TYR A 177 -46.78 -15.88 -21.56
N GLU A 178 -47.64 -16.07 -22.56
CA GLU A 178 -47.22 -16.24 -23.97
C GLU A 178 -46.39 -15.04 -24.45
N ASN A 179 -46.85 -13.81 -24.16
CA ASN A 179 -46.10 -12.59 -24.48
C ASN A 179 -44.81 -12.46 -23.64
N LEU A 180 -44.87 -12.83 -22.36
CA LEU A 180 -43.68 -12.81 -21.51
C LEU A 180 -42.59 -13.76 -22.01
N PHE A 181 -42.98 -14.95 -22.48
CA PHE A 181 -42.06 -15.96 -22.96
C PHE A 181 -41.41 -15.64 -24.31
N ALA A 182 -41.96 -14.66 -25.05
CA ALA A 182 -41.27 -14.08 -26.20
C ALA A 182 -39.97 -13.35 -25.80
N VAL A 183 -39.90 -12.82 -24.57
CA VAL A 183 -38.79 -11.96 -24.10
C VAL A 183 -37.89 -12.65 -23.06
N SER A 184 -38.36 -13.70 -22.38
CA SER A 184 -37.57 -14.47 -21.40
C SER A 184 -38.04 -15.92 -21.37
N ASP A 185 -37.15 -16.91 -21.39
CA ASP A 185 -37.59 -18.32 -21.51
C ASP A 185 -38.28 -18.89 -20.26
N TYR A 186 -38.04 -18.26 -19.11
CA TYR A 186 -38.55 -18.69 -17.81
C TYR A 186 -38.71 -17.49 -16.89
N THR A 187 -39.63 -17.60 -15.94
CA THR A 187 -39.87 -16.53 -14.97
C THR A 187 -38.85 -16.52 -13.82
N ARG A 188 -38.04 -17.56 -13.67
CA ARG A 188 -36.86 -17.58 -12.78
C ARG A 188 -35.76 -16.62 -13.26
N ASN A 189 -36.01 -15.32 -13.19
CA ASN A 189 -35.15 -14.26 -13.71
C ASN A 189 -35.02 -13.09 -12.72
N GLY A 190 -34.38 -12.01 -13.16
CA GLY A 190 -34.11 -10.83 -12.33
C GLY A 190 -35.32 -10.03 -11.87
N ILE A 191 -36.48 -10.19 -12.52
CA ILE A 191 -37.69 -9.42 -12.25
C ILE A 191 -38.58 -10.17 -11.26
N PHE A 192 -38.92 -11.43 -11.55
CA PHE A 192 -39.89 -12.17 -10.75
C PHE A 192 -39.24 -12.94 -9.59
N TYR A 193 -37.99 -13.38 -9.75
CA TYR A 193 -37.36 -14.28 -8.79
C TYR A 193 -36.39 -13.58 -7.83
N ALA A 194 -35.43 -12.83 -8.35
CA ALA A 194 -34.35 -12.25 -7.53
C ALA A 194 -34.79 -11.21 -6.46
N PRO A 195 -35.75 -10.28 -6.72
CA PRO A 195 -36.00 -9.16 -5.83
C PRO A 195 -36.45 -9.56 -4.42
N VAL A 196 -37.30 -10.58 -4.28
CA VAL A 196 -37.82 -11.01 -2.97
C VAL A 196 -36.70 -11.44 -2.04
N PHE A 197 -35.68 -12.14 -2.57
CA PHE A 197 -34.53 -12.59 -1.80
C PHE A 197 -33.58 -11.44 -1.44
N PHE A 198 -33.36 -10.49 -2.35
CA PHE A 198 -32.59 -9.28 -2.03
C PHE A 198 -33.26 -8.45 -0.93
N VAL A 199 -34.58 -8.23 -1.04
CA VAL A 199 -35.36 -7.49 -0.04
C VAL A 199 -35.36 -8.23 1.29
N MET A 200 -35.57 -9.55 1.30
CA MET A 200 -35.55 -10.36 2.52
C MET A 200 -34.19 -10.30 3.22
N GLY A 201 -33.08 -10.42 2.49
CA GLY A 201 -31.74 -10.27 3.05
C GLY A 201 -31.49 -8.87 3.61
N GLY A 202 -31.90 -7.82 2.89
CA GLY A 202 -31.79 -6.43 3.33
C GLY A 202 -32.64 -6.11 4.56
N TRP A 203 -33.86 -6.64 4.61
CA TRP A 203 -34.76 -6.48 5.75
C TRP A 203 -34.17 -7.14 7.01
N ILE A 204 -33.64 -8.36 6.91
CA ILE A 204 -32.95 -9.03 8.02
C ILE A 204 -31.72 -8.23 8.50
N ALA A 205 -31.02 -7.54 7.59
CA ALA A 205 -29.91 -6.66 7.96
C ALA A 205 -30.37 -5.42 8.73
N ALA A 206 -31.47 -4.79 8.30
CA ALA A 206 -32.00 -3.57 8.88
C ALA A 206 -32.62 -3.78 10.28
N GLU A 207 -33.20 -4.95 10.55
CA GLU A 207 -33.74 -5.28 11.88
C GLU A 207 -32.67 -5.44 12.97
N GLY A 208 -31.39 -5.53 12.61
CA GLY A 208 -30.28 -5.56 13.55
C GLY A 208 -30.33 -6.76 14.53
N PRO A 209 -29.75 -6.64 15.74
CA PRO A 209 -29.70 -7.71 16.73
C PRO A 209 -31.07 -8.25 17.19
N LYS A 210 -32.17 -7.51 16.96
CA LYS A 210 -33.54 -7.93 17.32
C LYS A 210 -34.01 -9.15 16.52
N ALA A 211 -33.58 -9.31 15.27
CA ALA A 211 -33.83 -10.53 14.50
C ALA A 211 -33.11 -11.77 15.08
N GLY A 212 -32.06 -11.56 15.88
CA GLY A 212 -31.32 -12.62 16.59
C GLY A 212 -32.00 -13.14 17.86
N GLN A 213 -33.12 -12.55 18.26
CA GLN A 213 -33.85 -12.88 19.48
C GLN A 213 -34.78 -14.10 19.34
N LYS A 214 -35.07 -14.54 18.10
CA LYS A 214 -35.74 -15.84 17.87
C LYS A 214 -34.83 -16.96 18.36
N GLN A 215 -35.35 -17.88 19.17
CA GLN A 215 -34.58 -19.01 19.71
C GLN A 215 -34.04 -19.89 18.57
N THR A 216 -32.85 -20.48 18.73
CA THR A 216 -32.27 -21.38 17.71
C THR A 216 -33.18 -22.55 17.40
N ALA A 217 -33.90 -23.05 18.41
CA ALA A 217 -34.95 -24.04 18.26
C ALA A 217 -36.05 -23.60 17.28
N SER A 218 -36.57 -22.37 17.38
CA SER A 218 -37.63 -21.88 16.49
C SER A 218 -37.16 -21.73 15.04
N CYS A 219 -35.93 -21.27 14.81
CA CYS A 219 -35.38 -21.20 13.46
C CYS A 219 -35.15 -22.61 12.87
N LEU A 220 -34.70 -23.56 13.69
CA LEU A 220 -34.49 -24.94 13.26
C LEU A 220 -35.82 -25.65 12.95
N ALA A 221 -36.81 -25.52 13.84
CA ALA A 221 -38.15 -26.06 13.63
C ALA A 221 -38.80 -25.47 12.37
N GLY A 222 -38.73 -24.15 12.19
CA GLY A 222 -39.24 -23.49 10.99
C GLY A 222 -38.54 -23.91 9.70
N PHE A 223 -37.22 -24.13 9.75
CA PHE A 223 -36.46 -24.66 8.61
C PHE A 223 -36.87 -26.10 8.29
N LEU A 224 -36.96 -26.99 9.28
CA LEU A 224 -37.34 -28.39 9.07
C LEU A 224 -38.78 -28.53 8.58
N ALA A 225 -39.72 -27.81 9.18
CA ALA A 225 -41.12 -27.78 8.74
C ALA A 225 -41.23 -27.21 7.32
N GLY A 226 -40.54 -26.11 7.02
CA GLY A 226 -40.50 -25.53 5.68
C GLY A 226 -39.92 -26.49 4.64
N MET A 227 -38.85 -27.21 4.97
CA MET A 227 -38.26 -28.22 4.09
C MET A 227 -39.20 -29.38 3.83
N ALA A 228 -39.92 -29.86 4.85
CA ALA A 228 -40.92 -30.91 4.69
C ALA A 228 -42.07 -30.46 3.76
N LEU A 229 -42.61 -29.26 3.98
CA LEU A 229 -43.66 -28.68 3.14
C LEU A 229 -43.19 -28.42 1.70
N MET A 230 -41.97 -27.90 1.52
CA MET A 230 -41.38 -27.68 0.20
C MET A 230 -41.12 -29.01 -0.53
N THR A 231 -40.73 -30.06 0.20
CA THR A 231 -40.57 -31.41 -0.37
C THR A 231 -41.92 -31.97 -0.82
N ALA A 232 -42.96 -31.84 0.01
CA ALA A 232 -44.31 -32.25 -0.33
C ALA A 232 -44.83 -31.48 -1.55
N GLU A 233 -44.69 -30.15 -1.57
CA GLU A 233 -45.03 -29.29 -2.72
C GLU A 233 -44.31 -29.76 -3.99
N GLY A 234 -43.00 -29.95 -3.94
CA GLY A 234 -42.23 -30.36 -5.10
C GLY A 234 -42.58 -31.76 -5.63
N LEU A 235 -42.87 -32.72 -4.74
CA LEU A 235 -43.30 -34.07 -5.14
C LEU A 235 -44.72 -34.06 -5.72
N LEU A 236 -45.64 -33.30 -5.13
CA LEU A 236 -47.00 -33.13 -5.67
C LEU A 236 -46.95 -32.53 -7.07
N LEU A 237 -46.17 -31.46 -7.26
CA LEU A 237 -46.02 -30.82 -8.56
C LEU A 237 -45.40 -31.75 -9.59
N ARG A 238 -44.36 -32.50 -9.20
CA ARG A 238 -43.73 -33.52 -10.06
C ARG A 238 -44.74 -34.56 -10.54
N ASN A 239 -45.57 -35.06 -9.64
CA ASN A 239 -46.55 -36.11 -9.96
C ASN A 239 -47.75 -35.58 -10.74
N SER A 240 -48.09 -34.29 -10.58
CA SER A 240 -49.23 -33.66 -11.27
C SER A 240 -48.95 -33.28 -12.73
N GLY A 241 -47.68 -33.21 -13.15
CA GLY A 241 -47.29 -32.86 -14.53
C GLY A 241 -47.62 -31.43 -14.97
N ILE A 242 -48.00 -30.54 -14.04
CA ILE A 242 -48.43 -29.16 -14.37
C ILE A 242 -47.29 -28.15 -14.52
N MET A 243 -46.05 -28.54 -14.22
CA MET A 243 -44.90 -27.64 -14.23
C MET A 243 -44.37 -27.42 -15.65
N ARG A 244 -44.10 -26.16 -16.00
CA ARG A 244 -43.25 -25.83 -17.15
C ARG A 244 -41.78 -25.97 -16.78
N HIS A 245 -41.42 -25.42 -15.61
CA HIS A 245 -40.09 -25.55 -15.02
C HIS A 245 -40.18 -25.78 -13.50
N ASP A 246 -39.30 -26.63 -12.98
CA ASP A 246 -39.23 -27.05 -11.57
C ASP A 246 -38.34 -26.11 -10.74
N SER A 247 -38.62 -24.81 -10.82
CA SER A 247 -37.64 -23.76 -10.55
C SER A 247 -38.02 -22.82 -9.39
N MET A 248 -39.31 -22.73 -9.02
CA MET A 248 -39.86 -21.83 -8.00
C MET A 248 -40.86 -22.57 -7.10
N TYR A 249 -40.82 -22.34 -5.79
CA TYR A 249 -41.72 -22.99 -4.83
C TYR A 249 -42.25 -21.98 -3.82
N LEU A 250 -43.51 -22.11 -3.42
CA LEU A 250 -44.10 -21.25 -2.41
C LEU A 250 -43.36 -21.38 -1.08
N PHE A 251 -43.08 -22.62 -0.65
CA PHE A 251 -42.40 -22.89 0.61
C PHE A 251 -40.89 -22.59 0.57
N LEU A 252 -40.33 -22.22 -0.57
CA LEU A 252 -38.94 -21.76 -0.65
C LEU A 252 -38.72 -20.46 0.13
N LEU A 253 -39.69 -19.54 0.15
CA LEU A 253 -39.58 -18.27 0.88
C LEU A 253 -39.39 -18.48 2.40
N PRO A 254 -40.24 -19.24 3.12
CA PRO A 254 -40.03 -19.52 4.53
C PRO A 254 -38.78 -20.37 4.78
N VAL A 255 -38.47 -21.36 3.94
CA VAL A 255 -37.23 -22.16 4.05
C VAL A 255 -36.01 -21.24 4.05
N MET A 256 -35.94 -20.32 3.10
CA MET A 256 -34.83 -19.39 2.95
C MET A 256 -34.74 -18.40 4.10
N TYR A 257 -35.87 -17.88 4.60
CA TYR A 257 -35.90 -17.00 5.77
C TYR A 257 -35.31 -17.68 7.01
N PHE A 258 -35.76 -18.91 7.34
CA PHE A 258 -35.28 -19.64 8.51
C PHE A 258 -33.84 -20.15 8.36
N LEU A 259 -33.48 -20.67 7.19
CA LEU A 259 -32.12 -21.08 6.86
C LEU A 259 -31.14 -19.91 7.05
N PHE A 260 -31.46 -18.75 6.48
CA PHE A 260 -30.60 -17.57 6.59
C PHE A 260 -30.46 -17.11 8.05
N GLY A 261 -31.54 -17.16 8.84
CA GLY A 261 -31.52 -16.92 10.28
C GLY A 261 -30.58 -17.85 11.05
N LEU A 262 -30.59 -19.16 10.75
CA LEU A 262 -29.66 -20.13 11.35
C LEU A 262 -28.19 -19.81 11.02
N LEU A 263 -27.91 -19.50 9.76
CA LEU A 263 -26.55 -19.19 9.30
C LEU A 263 -25.97 -17.92 9.95
N LEU A 264 -26.81 -16.92 10.23
CA LEU A 264 -26.38 -15.67 10.90
C LEU A 264 -25.95 -15.88 12.36
N LYS A 265 -26.40 -16.96 13.01
CA LYS A 265 -26.03 -17.32 14.39
C LYS A 265 -24.63 -17.93 14.49
N ILE A 266 -24.15 -18.55 13.42
CA ILE A 266 -22.81 -19.14 13.38
C ILE A 266 -21.78 -18.02 13.20
N ARG A 267 -21.19 -17.58 14.32
CA ARG A 267 -20.19 -16.51 14.38
C ARG A 267 -18.77 -17.07 14.45
N GLY A 268 -17.84 -16.46 13.73
CA GLY A 268 -16.46 -16.95 13.69
C GLY A 268 -15.52 -16.04 12.90
N PRO A 269 -14.27 -16.50 12.64
CA PRO A 269 -13.35 -15.77 11.77
C PRO A 269 -13.90 -15.69 10.35
N ARG A 270 -13.69 -14.56 9.68
CA ARG A 270 -14.10 -14.35 8.29
C ARG A 270 -13.32 -15.29 7.37
N GLN A 271 -14.02 -16.07 6.54
CA GLN A 271 -13.41 -17.02 5.61
C GLN A 271 -13.45 -16.45 4.19
N SER A 272 -12.54 -15.51 3.89
CA SER A 272 -12.52 -14.84 2.57
C SER A 272 -12.26 -15.80 1.40
N TRP A 273 -11.59 -16.92 1.65
CA TRP A 273 -11.31 -17.96 0.67
C TRP A 273 -12.58 -18.67 0.22
N ALA A 274 -13.51 -18.96 1.15
CA ALA A 274 -14.76 -19.66 0.84
C ALA A 274 -15.65 -18.84 -0.11
N ARG A 275 -15.77 -17.54 0.15
CA ARG A 275 -16.49 -16.62 -0.75
C ARG A 275 -15.84 -16.54 -2.13
N ASP A 276 -14.52 -16.36 -2.19
CA ASP A 276 -13.82 -16.22 -3.46
C ASP A 276 -13.89 -17.55 -4.26
N ALA A 277 -13.69 -18.69 -3.62
CA ALA A 277 -13.77 -20.01 -4.23
C ALA A 277 -15.18 -20.34 -4.72
N SER A 278 -16.23 -20.10 -3.92
CA SER A 278 -17.62 -20.37 -4.32
C SER A 278 -18.06 -19.67 -5.61
N MET A 279 -17.64 -18.41 -5.82
CA MET A 279 -17.94 -17.67 -7.04
C MET A 279 -17.18 -18.24 -8.25
N ILE A 280 -15.91 -18.63 -8.06
CA ILE A 280 -15.13 -19.26 -9.12
C ILE A 280 -15.72 -20.61 -9.49
N MET A 281 -16.03 -21.46 -8.50
CA MET A 281 -16.71 -22.75 -8.71
C MET A 281 -17.99 -22.56 -9.53
N TYR A 282 -18.81 -21.58 -9.16
CA TYR A 282 -20.02 -21.24 -9.91
C TYR A 282 -19.73 -20.85 -11.37
N ILE A 283 -18.68 -20.07 -11.64
CA ILE A 283 -18.34 -19.65 -13.01
C ILE A 283 -17.77 -20.81 -13.83
N VAL A 284 -16.90 -21.66 -13.27
CA VAL A 284 -16.10 -22.60 -14.06
C VAL A 284 -16.70 -24.00 -14.18
N HIS A 285 -17.66 -24.39 -13.31
CA HIS A 285 -18.12 -25.79 -13.27
C HIS A 285 -18.67 -26.32 -14.61
N PRO A 286 -19.41 -25.57 -15.44
CA PRO A 286 -19.88 -26.09 -16.73
C PRO A 286 -18.75 -26.28 -17.74
N ALA A 287 -17.78 -25.36 -17.77
CA ALA A 287 -16.56 -25.56 -18.54
C ALA A 287 -15.81 -26.82 -18.08
N LEU A 288 -15.76 -27.09 -16.78
CA LEU A 288 -15.13 -28.29 -16.24
C LEU A 288 -15.91 -29.57 -16.54
N ILE A 289 -17.24 -29.53 -16.62
CA ILE A 289 -18.05 -30.67 -17.12
C ILE A 289 -17.60 -31.03 -18.54
N VAL A 290 -17.51 -30.03 -19.43
CA VAL A 290 -17.07 -30.23 -20.81
C VAL A 290 -15.61 -30.70 -20.87
N ALA A 291 -14.74 -30.10 -20.07
CA ALA A 291 -13.31 -30.46 -20.02
C ALA A 291 -13.08 -31.89 -19.53
N VAL A 292 -13.80 -32.35 -18.50
CA VAL A 292 -13.72 -33.74 -18.03
C VAL A 292 -14.20 -34.70 -19.11
N ARG A 293 -15.32 -34.39 -19.78
CA ARG A 293 -15.83 -35.21 -20.90
C ARG A 293 -14.83 -35.28 -22.06
N ALA A 294 -14.24 -34.15 -22.42
CA ALA A 294 -13.20 -34.09 -23.46
C ALA A 294 -11.94 -34.87 -23.06
N ALA A 295 -11.50 -34.76 -21.81
CA ALA A 295 -10.32 -35.46 -21.31
C ALA A 295 -10.50 -36.98 -21.34
N VAL A 296 -11.68 -37.51 -20.99
CA VAL A 296 -11.96 -38.95 -21.12
C VAL A 296 -11.86 -39.41 -22.57
N LYS A 297 -12.34 -38.61 -23.52
CA LYS A 297 -12.28 -38.93 -24.95
C LYS A 297 -10.85 -38.84 -25.52
N LEU A 298 -10.04 -37.89 -25.05
CA LEU A 298 -8.70 -37.60 -25.60
C LEU A 298 -7.57 -38.43 -24.97
N PHE A 299 -7.69 -38.78 -23.68
CA PHE A 299 -6.62 -39.41 -22.91
C PHE A 299 -6.94 -40.85 -22.48
N SER A 300 -8.00 -41.45 -23.02
CA SER A 300 -8.42 -42.83 -22.72
C SER A 300 -8.61 -43.12 -21.22
N PHE A 301 -9.08 -42.12 -20.44
CA PHE A 301 -9.45 -42.34 -19.04
C PHE A 301 -10.64 -43.30 -18.93
N PRO A 302 -10.87 -43.93 -17.75
CA PRO A 302 -12.01 -44.82 -17.56
C PRO A 302 -13.34 -44.15 -17.93
N SER A 303 -14.09 -44.76 -18.85
CA SER A 303 -15.39 -44.25 -19.33
C SER A 303 -16.41 -44.07 -18.21
N ALA A 304 -16.27 -44.86 -17.13
CA ALA A 304 -17.02 -44.75 -15.87
C ALA A 304 -17.06 -43.31 -15.32
N LEU A 305 -16.01 -42.50 -15.54
CA LEU A 305 -15.92 -41.12 -15.05
C LEU A 305 -16.98 -40.18 -15.69
N VAL A 306 -17.47 -40.52 -16.88
CA VAL A 306 -18.49 -39.75 -17.61
C VAL A 306 -19.82 -40.47 -17.66
N THR A 307 -19.84 -41.81 -17.64
CA THR A 307 -21.07 -42.61 -17.69
C THR A 307 -21.78 -42.73 -16.34
N GLN A 308 -21.07 -42.55 -15.22
CA GLN A 308 -21.66 -42.50 -13.88
C GLN A 308 -21.78 -41.03 -13.40
N PRO A 309 -23.00 -40.46 -13.31
CA PRO A 309 -23.19 -39.06 -12.90
C PRO A 309 -22.57 -38.72 -11.55
N LEU A 310 -22.56 -39.66 -10.61
CA LEU A 310 -21.93 -39.49 -9.30
C LEU A 310 -20.41 -39.26 -9.40
N LEU A 311 -19.73 -40.03 -10.27
CA LEU A 311 -18.28 -39.88 -10.50
C LEU A 311 -17.96 -38.58 -11.23
N LEU A 312 -18.78 -38.23 -12.23
CA LEU A 312 -18.67 -36.95 -12.93
C LEU A 312 -18.84 -35.77 -11.97
N TYR A 313 -19.83 -35.85 -11.06
CA TYR A 313 -20.07 -34.86 -10.02
C TYR A 313 -18.87 -34.72 -9.08
N ALA A 314 -18.34 -35.82 -8.57
CA ALA A 314 -17.18 -35.82 -7.69
C ALA A 314 -15.96 -35.17 -8.37
N ALA A 315 -15.66 -35.55 -9.62
CA ALA A 315 -14.56 -35.00 -10.39
C ALA A 315 -14.70 -33.49 -10.62
N VAL A 316 -15.87 -33.04 -11.10
CA VAL A 316 -16.14 -31.62 -11.35
C VAL A 316 -16.13 -30.81 -10.05
N ALA A 317 -16.66 -31.36 -8.95
CA ALA A 317 -16.67 -30.74 -7.63
C ALA A 317 -15.24 -30.50 -7.10
N VAL A 318 -14.36 -31.51 -7.18
CA VAL A 318 -12.95 -31.41 -6.76
C VAL A 318 -12.19 -30.42 -7.62
N LEU A 319 -12.30 -30.53 -8.95
CA LEU A 319 -11.62 -29.63 -9.88
C LEU A 319 -12.07 -28.18 -9.68
N SER A 320 -13.39 -27.94 -9.55
CA SER A 320 -13.95 -26.60 -9.32
C SER A 320 -13.41 -25.99 -8.03
N LEU A 321 -13.36 -26.77 -6.94
CA LEU A 321 -12.80 -26.31 -5.66
C LEU A 321 -11.30 -26.00 -5.80
N GLY A 322 -10.54 -26.88 -6.45
CA GLY A 322 -9.11 -26.69 -6.72
C GLY A 322 -8.83 -25.39 -7.49
N THR A 323 -9.56 -25.14 -8.58
CA THR A 323 -9.47 -23.88 -9.34
C THR A 323 -9.83 -22.67 -8.47
N GLY A 324 -10.90 -22.76 -7.67
CA GLY A 324 -11.32 -21.71 -6.75
C GLY A 324 -10.25 -21.35 -5.70
N LEU A 325 -9.61 -22.35 -5.10
CA LEU A 325 -8.53 -22.17 -4.13
C LEU A 325 -7.28 -21.58 -4.79
N PHE A 326 -6.90 -22.09 -5.97
CA PHE A 326 -5.77 -21.57 -6.74
C PHE A 326 -5.92 -20.08 -7.06
N CYS A 327 -7.08 -19.68 -7.61
CA CYS A 327 -7.39 -18.28 -7.89
C CYS A 327 -7.36 -17.41 -6.62
N HIS A 328 -7.81 -17.95 -5.47
CA HIS A 328 -7.73 -17.23 -4.19
C HIS A 328 -6.27 -17.00 -3.74
N VAL A 329 -5.41 -18.01 -3.83
CA VAL A 329 -3.98 -17.91 -3.50
C VAL A 329 -3.29 -16.88 -4.40
N LEU A 330 -3.54 -16.93 -5.71
CA LEU A 330 -2.98 -15.97 -6.66
C LEU A 330 -3.41 -14.53 -6.33
N LYS A 331 -4.71 -14.33 -6.11
CA LYS A 331 -5.28 -13.02 -5.73
C LYS A 331 -4.73 -12.50 -4.40
N THR A 332 -4.50 -13.36 -3.41
CA THR A 332 -3.94 -12.94 -2.12
C THR A 332 -2.46 -12.58 -2.23
N ARG A 333 -1.68 -13.28 -3.06
CA ARG A 333 -0.27 -12.91 -3.37
C ARG A 333 -0.18 -11.55 -4.07
N ILE A 334 -0.99 -11.32 -5.10
CA ILE A 334 -1.04 -10.03 -5.82
C ILE A 334 -1.46 -8.89 -4.87
N ARG A 335 -2.50 -9.11 -4.05
CA ARG A 335 -2.96 -8.12 -3.07
C ARG A 335 -1.95 -7.84 -1.95
N ARG A 336 -1.14 -8.81 -1.52
CA ARG A 336 -0.08 -8.58 -0.52
C ARG A 336 1.01 -7.65 -1.06
N ARG A 337 1.42 -7.83 -2.33
CA ARG A 337 2.34 -6.90 -3.02
C ARG A 337 1.75 -5.48 -3.14
N GLN A 338 0.45 -5.34 -3.43
CA GLN A 338 -0.22 -4.03 -3.53
C GLN A 338 -0.52 -3.36 -2.18
N ARG A 339 -0.89 -4.12 -1.14
CA ARG A 339 -1.19 -3.58 0.21
C ARG A 339 0.03 -3.01 0.93
N GLY A 340 1.23 -3.54 0.67
CA GLY A 340 2.48 -2.97 1.19
C GLY A 340 2.70 -1.52 0.74
N ARG A 341 2.33 -1.19 -0.51
CA ARG A 341 2.37 0.19 -1.05
C ARG A 341 1.28 1.08 -0.46
N ASN A 342 0.02 0.63 -0.40
CA ASN A 342 -1.10 1.49 0.04
C ASN A 342 -1.14 1.78 1.55
N ARG A 343 -0.66 0.86 2.41
CA ARG A 343 -0.60 1.11 3.87
C ARG A 343 0.46 2.15 4.23
N LYS A 344 1.63 2.10 3.57
CA LYS A 344 2.67 3.14 3.70
C LYS A 344 2.14 4.50 3.23
N GLN A 345 1.42 4.56 2.10
CA GLN A 345 0.84 5.80 1.59
C GLN A 345 -0.25 6.39 2.50
N CYS A 346 -1.08 5.56 3.14
CA CYS A 346 -2.13 6.02 4.06
C CYS A 346 -1.55 6.51 5.41
N LEU A 347 -0.53 5.83 5.96
CA LEU A 347 0.19 6.28 7.15
C LEU A 347 0.96 7.58 6.88
N ARG A 348 1.61 7.68 5.71
CA ARG A 348 2.29 8.88 5.23
C ARG A 348 1.32 10.05 5.07
N ARG A 349 0.15 9.86 4.44
CA ARG A 349 -0.91 10.88 4.37
C ARG A 349 -1.38 11.32 5.75
N ARG A 350 -1.60 10.39 6.69
CA ARG A 350 -2.02 10.72 8.07
C ARG A 350 -0.95 11.49 8.85
N ALA A 351 0.32 11.16 8.68
CA ALA A 351 1.44 11.88 9.29
C ALA A 351 1.66 13.29 8.69
N GLN A 352 1.26 13.49 7.43
CA GLN A 352 1.33 14.77 6.72
C GLN A 352 0.09 15.65 6.93
N THR A 353 -1.00 15.10 7.48
CA THR A 353 -2.27 15.84 7.63
C THR A 353 -2.10 16.94 8.69
N GLY A 354 -2.36 18.19 8.32
CA GLY A 354 -2.25 19.35 9.22
C GLY A 354 -0.85 20.00 9.28
N LEU A 355 0.12 19.55 8.49
CA LEU A 355 1.44 20.19 8.40
C LEU A 355 1.44 21.29 7.33
N ARG A 356 2.04 22.45 7.64
CA ARG A 356 2.31 23.51 6.65
C ARG A 356 3.52 23.18 5.77
N ALA A 357 4.64 22.78 6.38
CA ALA A 357 5.91 22.47 5.73
C ALA A 357 6.67 21.46 6.58
N TRP A 358 7.36 20.53 5.93
CA TRP A 358 8.03 19.41 6.61
C TRP A 358 9.20 18.85 5.82
N LYS A 359 10.10 18.18 6.55
CA LYS A 359 11.15 17.31 6.03
C LYS A 359 10.64 15.89 6.02
N GLU A 360 10.57 15.27 4.85
CA GLU A 360 10.27 13.85 4.70
C GLU A 360 11.59 13.07 4.59
N LEU A 361 11.79 12.09 5.47
CA LEU A 361 13.05 11.35 5.63
C LEU A 361 12.83 9.85 5.36
N ASP A 362 13.50 9.29 4.35
CA ASP A 362 13.34 7.89 3.95
C ASP A 362 14.33 6.97 4.67
N ARG A 363 13.81 6.10 5.55
CA ARG A 363 14.64 5.17 6.34
C ARG A 363 15.31 4.11 5.49
N GLU A 364 14.66 3.67 4.42
CA GLU A 364 15.19 2.61 3.56
C GLU A 364 16.32 3.16 2.68
N ASN A 365 16.20 4.40 2.20
CA ASN A 365 17.31 5.06 1.51
C ASN A 365 18.50 5.27 2.45
N LEU A 366 18.26 5.69 3.70
CA LEU A 366 19.34 5.83 4.68
C LEU A 366 20.06 4.51 4.96
N ARG A 367 19.30 3.43 5.19
CA ARG A 367 19.84 2.06 5.36
C ARG A 367 20.54 1.54 4.11
N HIS A 368 20.05 1.91 2.94
CA HIS A 368 20.70 1.58 1.66
C HIS A 368 22.06 2.25 1.56
N ASN A 369 22.13 3.56 1.83
CA ASN A 369 23.38 4.33 1.78
C ASN A 369 24.43 3.79 2.76
N VAL A 370 24.03 3.45 4.00
CA VAL A 370 24.93 2.78 4.96
C VAL A 370 25.54 1.51 4.36
N ARG A 371 24.71 0.61 3.81
CA ARG A 371 25.18 -0.65 3.22
C ARG A 371 26.06 -0.45 1.99
N VAL A 372 25.76 0.55 1.16
CA VAL A 372 26.57 0.88 -0.02
C VAL A 372 27.95 1.39 0.41
N LEU A 373 28.01 2.27 1.41
CA LEU A 373 29.26 2.79 1.94
C LEU A 373 30.11 1.70 2.59
N GLU A 374 29.52 0.89 3.48
CA GLU A 374 30.25 -0.22 4.14
C GLU A 374 30.81 -1.23 3.14
N ARG A 375 30.07 -1.55 2.07
CA ARG A 375 30.56 -2.48 1.02
C ARG A 375 31.70 -1.91 0.18
N ALA A 376 31.80 -0.60 0.07
CA ALA A 376 32.84 0.07 -0.71
C ALA A 376 34.12 0.33 0.10
N MET A 377 34.08 0.11 1.42
CA MET A 377 35.24 0.27 2.30
C MET A 377 36.18 -0.94 2.20
N PRO A 378 37.52 -0.74 2.33
CA PRO A 378 38.46 -1.84 2.33
C PRO A 378 38.30 -2.71 3.59
N PRO A 379 38.78 -3.97 3.56
CA PRO A 379 38.80 -4.83 4.74
C PRO A 379 39.48 -4.14 5.94
N GLY A 380 38.89 -4.27 7.13
CA GLY A 380 39.40 -3.63 8.35
C GLY A 380 39.02 -2.15 8.52
N CYS A 381 38.40 -1.53 7.52
CA CYS A 381 37.87 -0.17 7.62
C CYS A 381 36.38 -0.16 7.95
N SER A 382 35.95 0.72 8.86
CA SER A 382 34.56 0.84 9.32
C SER A 382 33.99 2.23 9.08
N LEU A 383 32.66 2.29 8.94
CA LEU A 383 31.95 3.55 8.80
C LEU A 383 31.84 4.29 10.15
N MET A 384 32.41 5.49 10.20
CA MET A 384 32.12 6.48 11.25
C MET A 384 31.08 7.47 10.73
N ALA A 385 29.83 7.32 11.16
CA ALA A 385 28.73 8.15 10.69
C ALA A 385 28.76 9.53 11.33
N VAL A 386 29.01 10.56 10.53
CA VAL A 386 29.04 11.96 10.98
C VAL A 386 27.61 12.49 11.04
N VAL A 387 27.10 12.71 12.25
CA VAL A 387 25.70 13.09 12.53
C VAL A 387 25.56 14.47 13.19
N LYS A 388 26.58 15.33 13.06
CA LYS A 388 26.55 16.73 13.51
C LYS A 388 25.43 17.54 12.83
N ALA A 389 25.00 18.63 13.47
CA ALA A 389 23.95 19.52 12.99
C ALA A 389 22.66 18.78 12.59
N GLU A 390 22.11 17.97 13.53
CA GLU A 390 20.93 17.13 13.29
C GLU A 390 21.12 16.15 12.10
N ALA A 391 22.31 15.55 12.01
CA ALA A 391 22.74 14.71 10.89
C ALA A 391 22.62 15.43 9.55
N TYR A 392 23.23 16.62 9.44
CA TYR A 392 23.08 17.49 8.27
C TYR A 392 21.60 17.76 7.97
N GLY A 393 20.79 18.06 8.99
CA GLY A 393 19.35 18.23 8.86
C GLY A 393 18.52 16.96 8.58
N CYS A 394 19.16 15.81 8.35
CA CYS A 394 18.55 14.50 8.02
C CYS A 394 18.04 13.72 9.25
N GLY A 395 17.85 14.37 10.41
CA GLY A 395 17.02 13.85 11.51
C GLY A 395 17.75 13.41 12.78
N GLY A 396 18.99 13.87 12.96
CA GLY A 396 19.73 13.81 14.22
C GLY A 396 19.72 12.44 14.88
N ALA A 397 19.27 12.36 16.14
CA ALA A 397 19.25 11.12 16.90
C ALA A 397 18.37 10.02 16.29
N GLN A 398 17.30 10.36 15.56
CA GLN A 398 16.48 9.35 14.88
C GLN A 398 17.22 8.75 13.68
N ALA A 399 17.99 9.55 12.95
CA ALA A 399 18.88 9.07 11.89
C ALA A 399 19.98 8.17 12.46
N ALA A 400 20.64 8.60 13.54
CA ALA A 400 21.69 7.82 14.21
C ALA A 400 21.17 6.45 14.68
N ARG A 401 19.96 6.38 15.26
CA ARG A 401 19.33 5.09 15.62
C ARG A 401 19.03 4.23 14.40
N CYS A 402 18.58 4.83 13.29
CA CYS A 402 18.33 4.10 12.05
C CYS A 402 19.63 3.49 11.49
N MET A 403 20.71 4.25 11.50
CA MET A 403 22.05 3.78 11.11
C MET A 403 22.57 2.69 12.06
N MET A 404 22.38 2.85 13.37
CA MET A 404 22.76 1.85 14.38
C MET A 404 22.05 0.50 14.15
N GLN A 405 20.77 0.54 13.80
CA GLN A 405 20.00 -0.65 13.42
C GLN A 405 20.49 -1.26 12.10
N ALA A 406 21.11 -0.47 11.23
CA ALA A 406 21.66 -0.92 9.96
C ALA A 406 23.04 -1.57 10.10
N GLY A 407 23.73 -1.39 11.24
CA GLY A 407 25.05 -1.97 11.48
C GLY A 407 26.05 -1.00 12.09
N VAL A 408 25.83 0.31 11.95
CA VAL A 408 26.79 1.34 12.37
C VAL A 408 27.03 1.29 13.89
N ARG A 409 28.30 1.40 14.28
CA ARG A 409 28.76 1.38 15.69
C ARG A 409 29.59 2.59 16.09
N THR A 410 30.00 3.42 15.13
CA THR A 410 30.86 4.57 15.39
C THR A 410 30.21 5.82 14.79
N PHE A 411 30.11 6.88 15.59
CA PHE A 411 29.48 8.13 15.22
C PHE A 411 30.42 9.31 15.50
N ALA A 412 30.18 10.42 14.81
CA ALA A 412 30.88 11.67 15.09
C ALA A 412 29.91 12.86 15.14
N VAL A 413 30.14 13.76 16.08
CA VAL A 413 29.38 15.00 16.31
C VAL A 413 30.32 16.20 16.36
N ALA A 414 29.81 17.42 16.20
CA ALA A 414 30.64 18.62 16.26
C ALA A 414 30.93 19.05 17.71
N ALA A 415 29.94 18.92 18.60
CA ALA A 415 30.02 19.45 19.96
C ALA A 415 29.59 18.42 21.01
N LEU A 416 30.06 18.62 22.25
CA LEU A 416 29.71 17.79 23.41
C LEU A 416 28.19 17.62 23.57
N ASP A 417 27.43 18.70 23.49
CA ASP A 417 25.99 18.68 23.71
C ASP A 417 25.23 17.83 22.68
N GLU A 418 25.71 17.76 21.43
CA GLU A 418 25.17 16.85 20.42
C GLU A 418 25.42 15.39 20.82
N GLY A 419 26.62 15.08 21.32
CA GLY A 419 26.96 13.73 21.80
C GLY A 419 26.11 13.30 22.99
N ILE A 420 25.90 14.21 23.95
CA ILE A 420 25.00 14.01 25.09
C ILE A 420 23.56 13.76 24.60
N GLN A 421 23.09 14.54 23.62
CA GLN A 421 21.75 14.36 23.04
C GLN A 421 21.59 12.98 22.40
N LEU A 422 22.60 12.49 21.66
CA LEU A 422 22.58 11.15 21.10
C LEU A 422 22.51 10.07 22.19
N ARG A 423 23.29 10.20 23.27
CA ARG A 423 23.26 9.27 24.41
C ARG A 423 21.91 9.25 25.11
N LYS A 424 21.31 10.42 25.37
CA LYS A 424 19.96 10.54 25.94
C LYS A 424 18.88 9.92 25.04
N GLN A 425 19.17 9.76 23.74
CA GLN A 425 18.29 9.12 22.75
C GLN A 425 18.70 7.67 22.46
N GLU A 426 19.45 7.04 23.38
CA GLU A 426 19.82 5.62 23.35
C GLU A 426 20.70 5.21 22.16
N VAL A 427 21.45 6.15 21.58
CA VAL A 427 22.47 5.82 20.58
C VAL A 427 23.68 5.20 21.29
N ARG A 428 23.99 3.95 20.94
CA ARG A 428 25.08 3.15 21.49
C ARG A 428 26.28 3.11 20.54
N GLY A 429 27.41 2.62 21.03
CA GLY A 429 28.66 2.58 20.30
C GLY A 429 29.53 3.80 20.56
N GLU A 430 30.62 3.95 19.82
CA GLU A 430 31.56 5.05 19.98
C GLU A 430 31.00 6.35 19.40
N ILE A 431 31.17 7.46 20.12
CA ILE A 431 30.79 8.80 19.67
C ILE A 431 31.99 9.72 19.86
N LEU A 432 32.57 10.17 18.74
CA LEU A 432 33.65 11.14 18.70
C LEU A 432 33.10 12.57 18.65
N VAL A 433 33.50 13.43 19.57
CA VAL A 433 33.30 14.87 19.52
C VAL A 433 34.47 15.48 18.76
N LEU A 434 34.20 15.95 17.53
CA LEU A 434 35.21 16.47 16.60
C LEU A 434 35.74 17.85 16.99
N GLY A 435 34.92 18.64 17.68
CA GLY A 435 35.26 20.00 18.11
C GLY A 435 35.86 20.04 19.52
N TYR A 436 36.17 21.26 19.96
CA TYR A 436 36.67 21.54 21.29
C TYR A 436 35.59 21.31 22.37
N THR A 437 36.01 20.74 23.50
CA THR A 437 35.23 20.69 24.73
C THR A 437 36.08 21.28 25.85
N HIS A 438 35.55 22.27 26.56
CA HIS A 438 36.28 22.88 27.67
C HIS A 438 36.64 21.83 28.75
N PRO A 439 37.89 21.79 29.26
CA PRO A 439 38.33 20.80 30.26
C PRO A 439 37.44 20.69 31.50
N ASP A 440 36.81 21.78 31.94
CA ASP A 440 35.84 21.76 33.06
C ASP A 440 34.64 20.82 32.81
N ARG A 441 34.28 20.59 31.53
CA ARG A 441 33.22 19.68 31.13
C ARG A 441 33.71 18.24 30.92
N ALA A 442 34.97 17.92 31.25
CA ALA A 442 35.53 16.56 31.16
C ALA A 442 34.73 15.52 31.96
N GLY A 443 34.08 15.94 33.05
CA GLY A 443 33.17 15.08 33.81
C GLY A 443 32.00 14.56 32.96
N GLU A 444 31.47 15.37 32.06
CA GLU A 444 30.38 14.98 31.15
C GLU A 444 30.86 14.01 30.07
N LEU A 445 32.05 14.24 29.50
CA LEU A 445 32.68 13.30 28.56
C LEU A 445 32.79 11.90 29.17
N ARG A 446 33.28 11.81 30.42
CA ARG A 446 33.40 10.53 31.14
C ARG A 446 32.04 9.92 31.47
N ARG A 447 31.08 10.73 31.93
CA ARG A 447 29.73 10.30 32.33
C ARG A 447 28.95 9.72 31.16
N TYR A 448 29.07 10.31 29.98
CA TYR A 448 28.33 9.90 28.79
C TYR A 448 29.15 8.98 27.86
N ASP A 449 30.35 8.56 28.27
CA ASP A 449 31.28 7.74 27.49
C ASP A 449 31.48 8.29 26.07
N LEU A 450 31.88 9.55 25.98
CA LEU A 450 32.16 10.25 24.72
C LEU A 450 33.67 10.34 24.50
N THR A 451 34.10 10.08 23.27
CA THR A 451 35.49 10.20 22.84
C THR A 451 35.73 11.66 22.43
N GLN A 452 36.79 12.30 22.94
CA GLN A 452 37.10 13.71 22.68
C GLN A 452 38.25 13.87 21.69
N THR A 453 38.12 14.78 20.72
CA THR A 453 39.28 15.22 19.93
C THR A 453 40.25 16.06 20.77
N VAL A 454 41.52 15.70 20.77
CA VAL A 454 42.60 16.58 21.27
C VAL A 454 42.86 17.63 20.20
N CYS A 455 42.70 18.90 20.56
CA CYS A 455 42.79 20.04 19.64
C CYS A 455 44.22 20.53 19.44
N ASP A 456 45.03 20.44 20.48
CA ASP A 456 46.44 20.81 20.53
C ASP A 456 47.05 20.21 21.82
N TYR A 457 48.34 20.45 22.03
CA TYR A 457 49.07 19.91 23.18
C TYR A 457 48.59 20.48 24.53
N GLU A 458 48.27 21.77 24.61
CA GLU A 458 47.81 22.39 25.87
C GLU A 458 46.41 21.88 26.26
N HIS A 459 45.54 21.65 25.27
CA HIS A 459 44.25 21.02 25.49
C HIS A 459 44.40 19.60 26.05
N ALA A 460 45.35 18.81 25.53
CA ALA A 460 45.64 17.48 26.10
C ALA A 460 46.13 17.57 27.55
N ARG A 461 47.08 18.48 27.83
CA ARG A 461 47.59 18.70 29.19
C ARG A 461 46.48 19.08 30.16
N ALA A 462 45.60 20.00 29.78
CA ALA A 462 44.48 20.43 30.60
C ALA A 462 43.49 19.30 30.87
N LEU A 463 43.15 18.49 29.86
CA LEU A 463 42.29 17.32 30.03
C LEU A 463 42.93 16.26 30.95
N ASN A 464 44.23 16.01 30.78
CA ASN A 464 44.98 15.04 31.58
C ASN A 464 45.10 15.47 33.05
N ALA A 465 45.36 16.77 33.30
CA ALA A 465 45.44 17.34 34.64
C ALA A 465 44.12 17.23 35.42
N GLY A 466 42.99 17.11 34.72
CA GLY A 466 41.67 16.89 35.32
C GLY A 466 41.49 15.53 36.01
N GLY A 467 42.49 14.62 35.95
CA GLY A 467 42.54 13.37 36.73
C GLY A 467 41.54 12.28 36.31
N ARG A 468 40.80 12.49 35.23
CA ARG A 468 39.74 11.58 34.74
C ARG A 468 40.22 10.84 33.52
N THR A 469 40.12 9.51 33.52
CA THR A 469 40.46 8.72 32.33
C THR A 469 39.45 8.96 31.20
N LEU A 470 39.87 9.61 30.12
CA LEU A 470 39.04 9.92 28.94
C LEU A 470 39.52 9.13 27.73
N LYS A 471 38.59 8.73 26.85
CA LYS A 471 38.94 8.28 25.50
C LYS A 471 39.16 9.51 24.63
N VAL A 472 40.26 9.54 23.89
CA VAL A 472 40.57 10.68 23.02
C VAL A 472 41.07 10.26 21.65
N HIS A 473 40.82 11.08 20.64
CA HIS A 473 41.46 10.97 19.34
C HIS A 473 42.39 12.18 19.11
N LEU A 474 43.64 11.92 18.76
CA LEU A 474 44.61 12.97 18.46
C LEU A 474 44.37 13.53 17.05
N ALA A 475 44.07 14.82 16.93
CA ALA A 475 44.05 15.50 15.64
C ALA A 475 45.47 15.95 15.26
N VAL A 476 45.83 15.77 13.99
CA VAL A 476 47.08 16.24 13.39
C VAL A 476 46.74 17.17 12.24
N ASP A 477 47.34 18.34 12.27
CA ASP A 477 47.20 19.34 11.23
C ASP A 477 48.23 19.11 10.12
N THR A 478 47.72 18.77 8.93
CA THR A 478 48.54 18.48 7.74
C THR A 478 48.55 19.62 6.75
N GLY A 479 47.96 20.77 7.10
CA GLY A 479 47.86 21.96 6.24
C GLY A 479 46.47 22.58 6.18
N MET A 480 45.53 22.17 7.05
CA MET A 480 44.23 22.83 7.16
C MET A 480 44.30 24.04 8.11
N HIS A 481 45.26 24.07 9.05
CA HIS A 481 45.47 25.19 9.97
C HIS A 481 44.21 25.54 10.79
N ARG A 482 43.55 24.49 11.33
CA ARG A 482 42.30 24.64 12.11
C ARG A 482 42.37 24.03 13.50
N LEU A 483 42.58 22.72 13.60
CA LEU A 483 42.73 21.97 14.85
C LEU A 483 43.71 20.83 14.60
N GLY A 484 44.48 20.48 15.63
CA GLY A 484 45.45 19.42 15.63
C GLY A 484 46.85 19.93 15.93
N ILE A 485 47.71 19.03 16.39
CA ILE A 485 49.14 19.31 16.53
C ILE A 485 49.80 19.36 15.14
N GLY A 486 50.84 20.16 15.00
CA GLY A 486 51.61 20.25 13.77
C GLY A 486 52.44 19.00 13.50
N LEU A 487 52.75 18.76 12.22
CA LEU A 487 53.59 17.64 11.78
C LEU A 487 55.00 17.63 12.38
N GLN A 488 55.52 18.78 12.79
CA GLN A 488 56.85 18.91 13.41
C GLN A 488 56.84 18.57 14.92
N GLU A 489 55.67 18.32 15.50
CA GLU A 489 55.48 18.17 16.95
C GLU A 489 55.37 16.68 17.36
N ALA A 490 56.18 15.81 16.75
CA ALA A 490 56.17 14.37 17.03
C ALA A 490 56.47 14.05 18.51
N ASP A 491 57.34 14.83 19.16
CA ASP A 491 57.64 14.68 20.60
C ASP A 491 56.40 14.97 21.45
N ARG A 492 55.64 16.02 21.13
CA ARG A 492 54.38 16.34 21.82
C ARG A 492 53.32 15.28 21.57
N ALA A 493 53.28 14.70 20.37
CA ALA A 493 52.38 13.60 20.06
C ALA A 493 52.68 12.37 20.94
N GLU A 494 53.95 12.00 21.05
CA GLU A 494 54.45 10.92 21.90
C GLU A 494 54.08 11.16 23.37
N GLU A 495 54.29 12.38 23.88
CA GLU A 495 53.87 12.75 25.24
C GLU A 495 52.35 12.60 25.45
N ILE A 496 51.53 13.09 24.51
CA ILE A 496 50.06 12.94 24.58
C ILE A 496 49.66 11.46 24.62
N LEU A 497 50.31 10.63 23.81
CA LEU A 497 50.08 9.18 23.76
C LEU A 497 50.46 8.48 25.07
N GLY A 498 51.39 9.03 25.83
CA GLY A 498 51.81 8.55 27.15
C GLY A 498 51.05 9.13 28.35
N MET A 499 50.10 10.05 28.16
CA MET A 499 49.40 10.72 29.27
C MET A 499 48.51 9.77 30.08
N LYS A 500 48.75 9.69 31.40
CA LYS A 500 48.08 8.78 32.35
C LYS A 500 46.55 8.78 32.28
N HIS A 501 45.93 9.94 32.09
CA HIS A 501 44.47 10.09 32.09
C HIS A 501 43.87 10.19 30.69
N LEU A 502 44.68 10.11 29.63
CA LEU A 502 44.20 10.11 28.26
C LEU A 502 44.43 8.75 27.62
N ARG A 503 43.35 8.01 27.39
CA ARG A 503 43.38 6.80 26.57
C ARG A 503 43.23 7.22 25.11
N VAL A 504 44.34 7.37 24.40
CA VAL A 504 44.31 7.69 22.96
C VAL A 504 43.84 6.47 22.17
N THR A 505 42.64 6.53 21.60
CA THR A 505 42.01 5.43 20.84
C THR A 505 41.99 5.67 19.33
N GLY A 506 42.37 6.87 18.88
CA GLY A 506 42.52 7.16 17.46
C GLY A 506 43.43 8.34 17.17
N ILE A 507 43.87 8.43 15.91
CA ILE A 507 44.65 9.55 15.37
C ILE A 507 44.14 9.90 13.98
N PHE A 508 44.03 11.20 13.69
CA PHE A 508 43.38 11.64 12.45
C PHE A 508 43.79 13.00 11.95
N THR A 509 43.52 13.22 10.66
CA THR A 509 43.62 14.53 10.00
C THR A 509 42.37 14.81 9.16
N HIS A 510 42.24 16.02 8.61
CA HIS A 510 41.16 16.43 7.72
C HIS A 510 41.72 17.02 6.42
N LEU A 511 41.28 16.49 5.28
CA LEU A 511 41.68 16.96 3.96
C LEU A 511 40.98 18.27 3.61
N SER A 512 41.69 19.21 2.99
CA SER A 512 41.20 20.55 2.71
C SER A 512 40.37 20.64 1.44
N ALA A 513 40.78 19.96 0.36
CA ALA A 513 40.20 20.13 -0.97
C ALA A 513 39.87 18.77 -1.64
N ALA A 514 39.46 17.78 -0.85
CA ALA A 514 39.20 16.42 -1.35
C ALA A 514 38.02 16.31 -2.34
N ASP A 515 37.21 17.36 -2.46
CA ASP A 515 36.09 17.53 -3.38
C ASP A 515 36.43 18.33 -4.65
N SER A 516 37.68 18.80 -4.82
CA SER A 516 38.11 19.56 -5.99
C SER A 516 38.74 18.66 -7.06
N GLU A 517 38.46 18.95 -8.35
CA GLU A 517 39.20 18.34 -9.47
C GLU A 517 40.45 19.13 -9.88
N VAL A 518 40.63 20.34 -9.34
CA VAL A 518 41.71 21.26 -9.73
C VAL A 518 43.07 20.58 -9.45
N PRO A 519 44.00 20.51 -10.43
CA PRO A 519 45.27 19.79 -10.26
C PRO A 519 46.05 20.21 -9.01
N GLU A 520 46.09 21.51 -8.71
CA GLU A 520 46.78 22.08 -7.55
C GLU A 520 46.15 21.59 -6.23
N ASP A 521 44.81 21.56 -6.16
CA ASP A 521 44.07 21.07 -5.00
C ASP A 521 44.27 19.56 -4.78
N ARG A 522 44.34 18.81 -5.88
CA ARG A 522 44.62 17.37 -5.84
C ARG A 522 46.03 17.10 -5.33
N ALA A 523 47.02 17.81 -5.86
CA ALA A 523 48.41 17.71 -5.41
C ALA A 523 48.54 18.09 -3.94
N PHE A 524 47.85 19.14 -3.48
CA PHE A 524 47.81 19.51 -2.07
C PHE A 524 47.20 18.40 -1.20
N THR A 525 46.08 17.81 -1.64
CA THR A 525 45.41 16.74 -0.90
C THR A 525 46.28 15.47 -0.80
N GLU A 526 46.97 15.10 -1.89
CA GLU A 526 47.92 13.99 -1.90
C GLU A 526 49.11 14.26 -0.98
N GLU A 527 49.61 15.50 -0.94
CA GLU A 527 50.66 15.92 -0.04
C GLU A 527 50.22 15.88 1.43
N GLN A 528 48.97 16.26 1.75
CA GLN A 528 48.41 16.10 3.10
C GLN A 528 48.42 14.64 3.55
N ILE A 529 48.01 13.72 2.66
CA ILE A 529 48.01 12.27 2.92
C ILE A 529 49.44 11.78 3.15
N ARG A 530 50.37 12.13 2.26
CA ARG A 530 51.78 11.73 2.34
C ARG A 530 52.43 12.19 3.65
N ARG A 531 52.24 13.47 4.01
CA ARG A 531 52.79 14.04 5.25
C ARG A 531 52.23 13.35 6.49
N PHE A 532 50.94 13.04 6.50
CA PHE A 532 50.32 12.32 7.61
C PHE A 532 50.88 10.90 7.73
N SER A 533 51.05 10.17 6.62
CA SER A 533 51.67 8.84 6.64
C SER A 533 53.10 8.88 7.18
N LEU A 534 53.92 9.85 6.74
CA LEU A 534 55.29 10.03 7.26
C LEU A 534 55.32 10.33 8.76
N PHE A 535 54.36 11.11 9.25
CA PHE A 535 54.22 11.38 10.67
C PHE A 535 53.86 10.11 11.46
N LEU A 536 52.95 9.27 10.94
CA LEU A 536 52.64 7.97 11.55
C LEU A 536 53.86 7.03 11.55
N ASP A 537 54.62 7.00 10.45
CA ASP A 537 55.84 6.19 10.34
C ASP A 537 56.92 6.66 11.31
N GLU A 538 57.01 7.96 11.59
CA GLU A 538 57.90 8.50 12.62
C GLU A 538 57.50 8.02 14.02
N LEU A 539 56.22 8.11 14.38
CA LEU A 539 55.74 7.59 15.65
C LEU A 539 55.99 6.08 15.77
N PHE A 540 55.75 5.33 14.71
CA PHE A 540 56.02 3.89 14.69
C PHE A 540 57.51 3.57 14.88
N ARG A 541 58.42 4.31 14.23
CA ARG A 541 59.88 4.16 14.40
C ARG A 541 60.35 4.48 15.83
N ARG A 542 59.61 5.32 16.56
CA ARG A 542 59.83 5.60 17.99
C ARG A 542 59.30 4.49 18.92
N GLY A 543 58.77 3.40 18.37
CA GLY A 543 58.25 2.26 19.15
C GLY A 543 56.81 2.46 19.65
N ILE A 544 56.11 3.48 19.16
CA ILE A 544 54.74 3.79 19.56
C ILE A 544 53.77 2.88 18.80
N SER A 545 52.89 2.20 19.53
CA SER A 545 51.77 1.47 18.92
C SER A 545 50.71 2.45 18.44
N LEU A 546 50.45 2.46 17.12
CA LEU A 546 49.49 3.39 16.53
C LEU A 546 48.05 3.01 16.88
N PRO A 547 47.22 3.97 17.33
CA PRO A 547 45.80 3.74 17.55
C PRO A 547 45.03 3.70 16.21
N ALA A 548 43.70 3.66 16.24
CA ALA A 548 42.89 3.65 15.03
C ALA A 548 43.12 4.90 14.16
N VAL A 549 43.47 4.71 12.89
CA VAL A 549 43.81 5.81 11.97
C VAL A 549 42.61 6.18 11.12
N HIS A 550 42.35 7.48 10.91
CA HIS A 550 41.33 7.87 9.95
C HIS A 550 41.60 9.21 9.26
N ILE A 551 41.54 9.26 7.94
CA ILE A 551 41.83 10.48 7.16
C ILE A 551 40.58 11.02 6.48
N GLN A 552 39.80 10.12 5.88
CA GLN A 552 38.82 10.49 4.88
C GLN A 552 37.50 10.97 5.47
N SER A 553 37.00 12.07 4.91
CA SER A 553 35.60 12.46 4.99
C SER A 553 34.82 11.82 3.80
N SER A 554 33.64 12.34 3.49
CA SER A 554 32.85 11.94 2.33
C SER A 554 33.64 11.98 1.00
N TYR A 555 34.25 13.10 0.65
CA TYR A 555 34.96 13.22 -0.65
C TYR A 555 36.32 12.56 -0.65
N GLY A 556 37.00 12.54 0.50
CA GLY A 556 38.21 11.73 0.67
C GLY A 556 37.98 10.25 0.35
N PHE A 557 36.80 9.72 0.69
CA PHE A 557 36.43 8.34 0.37
C PHE A 557 36.07 8.11 -1.10
N LEU A 558 35.50 9.12 -1.77
CA LEU A 558 35.15 9.02 -3.20
C LEU A 558 36.36 9.14 -4.11
N ASN A 559 37.34 9.97 -3.74
CA ASN A 559 38.41 10.43 -4.63
C ASN A 559 39.78 9.85 -4.30
N TYR A 560 40.01 9.39 -3.06
CA TYR A 560 41.32 8.95 -2.61
C TYR A 560 41.26 7.55 -1.98
N PRO A 561 42.35 6.77 -2.03
CA PRO A 561 42.39 5.44 -1.42
C PRO A 561 42.26 5.51 0.10
N ALA A 562 41.61 4.50 0.67
CA ALA A 562 41.33 4.36 2.11
C ALA A 562 42.25 3.37 2.83
N GLU A 563 43.30 2.91 2.16
CA GLU A 563 44.19 1.87 2.66
C GLU A 563 44.89 2.31 3.94
N GLY A 564 45.01 1.41 4.92
CA GLY A 564 45.58 1.70 6.23
C GLY A 564 44.67 2.50 7.19
N CYS A 565 43.50 2.99 6.75
CA CYS A 565 42.55 3.67 7.64
C CYS A 565 41.59 2.69 8.32
N SER A 566 41.42 2.81 9.63
CA SER A 566 40.41 2.11 10.43
C SER A 566 39.00 2.68 10.25
N TYR A 567 38.86 3.97 9.94
CA TYR A 567 37.56 4.60 9.73
C TYR A 567 37.49 5.54 8.51
N VAL A 568 36.31 5.56 7.89
CA VAL A 568 35.87 6.62 6.96
C VAL A 568 34.77 7.45 7.64
N ARG A 569 34.95 8.77 7.68
CA ARG A 569 34.01 9.72 8.30
C ARG A 569 33.00 10.24 7.29
N ALA A 570 31.99 9.43 6.97
CA ALA A 570 30.97 9.84 6.00
C ALA A 570 29.91 10.73 6.66
N GLY A 571 29.64 11.90 6.06
CA GLY A 571 28.57 12.81 6.44
C GLY A 571 27.52 12.91 5.34
N ILE A 572 27.71 13.82 4.38
CA ILE A 572 26.72 14.13 3.34
C ILE A 572 26.33 12.91 2.48
N LEU A 573 27.26 12.00 2.21
CA LEU A 573 26.97 10.75 1.48
C LEU A 573 25.91 9.88 2.15
N LEU A 574 25.78 9.93 3.48
CA LEU A 574 24.73 9.19 4.19
C LEU A 574 23.34 9.73 3.87
N CYS A 575 23.21 11.04 3.66
CA CYS A 575 21.95 11.65 3.20
C CYS A 575 21.66 11.34 1.73
N GLY A 576 22.57 10.68 1.02
CA GLY A 576 22.48 10.40 -0.43
C GLY A 576 22.34 11.66 -1.27
N ALA A 577 22.78 12.78 -0.69
CA ALA A 577 23.11 13.97 -1.43
C ALA A 577 24.58 13.84 -1.81
N ASP A 578 24.82 14.17 -3.05
CA ASP A 578 26.12 14.48 -3.57
C ASP A 578 26.27 16.02 -3.55
N SER A 579 27.45 16.59 -3.63
CA SER A 579 27.57 18.07 -3.65
C SER A 579 27.25 18.65 -5.02
N SER A 580 27.30 17.86 -6.10
CA SER A 580 26.72 18.12 -7.43
C SER A 580 27.27 17.09 -8.43
N ASP A 581 26.56 16.90 -9.55
CA ASP A 581 27.13 16.19 -10.72
C ASP A 581 28.32 16.95 -11.36
N ARG A 582 28.69 18.13 -10.82
CA ARG A 582 29.84 18.96 -11.23
C ARG A 582 31.13 18.68 -10.44
N ILE A 583 31.12 17.71 -9.52
CA ILE A 583 32.26 17.41 -8.64
C ILE A 583 32.88 16.06 -8.98
N TYR A 584 34.21 16.01 -8.98
CA TYR A 584 35.01 14.84 -9.33
C TYR A 584 34.68 13.65 -8.45
N LYS A 585 34.57 12.50 -9.10
CA LYS A 585 34.39 11.22 -8.44
C LYS A 585 35.20 10.15 -9.14
N ALA A 586 36.28 9.73 -8.50
CA ALA A 586 36.95 8.50 -8.91
C ALA A 586 36.04 7.27 -8.71
N ARG A 587 35.20 7.26 -7.66
CA ARG A 587 34.26 6.18 -7.34
C ARG A 587 32.80 6.59 -7.51
N LYS A 588 32.02 5.81 -8.25
CA LYS A 588 30.56 5.98 -8.38
C LYS A 588 29.83 5.04 -7.42
N LEU A 589 28.99 5.60 -6.55
CA LEU A 589 28.19 4.85 -5.59
C LEU A 589 26.69 5.05 -5.87
N ASP A 590 25.89 3.98 -5.80
CA ASP A 590 24.41 4.05 -5.90
C ASP A 590 23.83 4.59 -4.58
N LEU A 591 24.02 5.88 -4.31
CA LEU A 591 23.46 6.55 -3.15
C LEU A 591 22.08 7.13 -3.49
N ARG A 592 21.18 7.10 -2.51
CA ARG A 592 19.78 7.49 -2.68
C ARG A 592 19.41 8.67 -1.77
N PRO A 593 18.77 9.72 -2.30
CA PRO A 593 18.37 10.87 -1.49
C PRO A 593 17.49 10.47 -0.32
N VAL A 594 17.89 10.87 0.89
CA VAL A 594 17.16 10.57 2.13
C VAL A 594 16.12 11.64 2.45
N LEU A 595 16.39 12.89 2.10
CA LEU A 595 15.59 14.05 2.47
C LEU A 595 14.76 14.56 1.29
N SER A 596 13.47 14.80 1.53
CA SER A 596 12.62 15.64 0.67
C SER A 596 12.06 16.81 1.48
N LEU A 597 12.01 17.99 0.88
CA LEU A 597 11.42 19.19 1.47
C LEU A 597 10.08 19.48 0.81
N ARG A 598 9.02 19.53 1.62
CA ARG A 598 7.65 19.69 1.12
C ARG A 598 6.90 20.75 1.92
N ALA A 599 5.98 21.43 1.24
CA ALA A 599 5.11 22.44 1.84
C ALA A 599 3.71 22.42 1.21
N LYS A 600 2.75 23.07 1.87
CA LYS A 600 1.38 23.19 1.38
C LYS A 600 1.17 24.49 0.63
N VAL A 601 0.33 24.41 -0.40
CA VAL A 601 -0.28 25.58 -1.03
C VAL A 601 -1.35 26.12 -0.08
N ALA A 602 -1.21 27.35 0.38
CA ALA A 602 -2.19 28.00 1.25
C ALA A 602 -3.30 28.69 0.47
N SER A 603 -2.96 29.31 -0.66
CA SER A 603 -3.87 30.15 -1.43
C SER A 603 -3.48 30.10 -2.89
N VAL A 604 -4.49 30.15 -3.76
CA VAL A 604 -4.32 30.27 -5.20
C VAL A 604 -5.18 31.44 -5.66
N ARG A 605 -4.62 32.35 -6.45
CA ARG A 605 -5.33 33.52 -6.98
C ARG A 605 -4.86 33.85 -8.39
N THR A 606 -5.65 34.66 -9.08
CA THR A 606 -5.29 35.19 -10.39
C THR A 606 -4.92 36.64 -10.25
N ILE A 607 -3.85 37.04 -10.93
CA ILE A 607 -3.41 38.42 -11.06
C ILE A 607 -3.46 38.83 -12.54
N GLY A 608 -3.81 40.09 -12.79
CA GLY A 608 -3.85 40.71 -14.10
C GLY A 608 -2.52 41.33 -14.54
N PRO A 609 -2.43 41.77 -15.80
CA PRO A 609 -1.28 42.53 -16.28
C PRO A 609 -1.05 43.79 -15.43
N GLY A 610 0.22 44.09 -15.12
CA GLY A 610 0.62 45.25 -14.32
C GLY A 610 0.59 45.04 -12.80
N GLU A 611 -0.08 43.99 -12.30
CA GLU A 611 -0.07 43.66 -10.87
C GLU A 611 1.26 43.04 -10.44
N SER A 612 1.71 43.35 -9.22
CA SER A 612 3.00 42.91 -8.68
C SER A 612 2.88 41.89 -7.55
N VAL A 613 3.92 41.09 -7.34
CA VAL A 613 3.96 40.03 -6.31
C VAL A 613 5.06 40.27 -5.28
N GLY A 614 4.67 40.34 -4.00
CA GLY A 614 5.58 40.33 -2.86
C GLY A 614 6.36 41.64 -2.62
N TYR A 615 7.35 41.55 -1.74
CA TYR A 615 8.16 42.71 -1.32
C TYR A 615 8.91 43.36 -2.47
N ASN A 616 9.01 44.70 -2.41
CA ASN A 616 9.71 45.55 -3.37
C ASN A 616 9.20 45.42 -4.81
N ARG A 617 8.07 44.74 -5.04
CA ARG A 617 7.45 44.58 -6.36
C ARG A 617 8.44 44.05 -7.42
N THR A 618 9.37 43.16 -7.03
CA THR A 618 10.42 42.66 -7.93
C THR A 618 9.88 41.75 -9.04
N TYR A 619 8.61 41.37 -8.97
CA TYR A 619 7.90 40.69 -10.05
C TYR A 619 6.64 41.48 -10.37
N GLN A 620 6.42 41.73 -11.67
CA GLN A 620 5.23 42.32 -12.22
C GLN A 620 4.70 41.41 -13.34
N ALA A 621 3.41 41.13 -13.34
CA ALA A 621 2.81 40.25 -14.33
C ALA A 621 2.63 40.99 -15.67
N GLU A 622 3.20 40.45 -16.74
CA GLU A 622 3.02 40.99 -18.11
C GLU A 622 1.67 40.59 -18.72
N SER A 623 1.09 39.50 -18.22
CA SER A 623 -0.17 38.93 -18.70
C SER A 623 -0.95 38.35 -17.51
N ARG A 624 -2.16 37.87 -17.76
CA ARG A 624 -2.96 37.23 -16.71
C ARG A 624 -2.25 35.96 -16.20
N ARG A 625 -1.87 35.94 -14.92
CA ARG A 625 -1.17 34.81 -14.27
C ARG A 625 -1.99 34.20 -13.14
N ARG A 626 -1.86 32.89 -12.95
CA ARG A 626 -2.36 32.19 -11.76
C ARG A 626 -1.19 31.94 -10.83
N ILE A 627 -1.26 32.45 -9.61
CA ILE A 627 -0.19 32.36 -8.62
C ILE A 627 -0.65 31.56 -7.41
N ALA A 628 0.29 30.83 -6.80
CA ALA A 628 0.06 30.10 -5.56
C ALA A 628 1.01 30.59 -4.47
N VAL A 629 0.50 30.68 -3.24
CA VAL A 629 1.28 30.97 -2.03
C VAL A 629 1.62 29.65 -1.35
N VAL A 630 2.91 29.37 -1.16
CA VAL A 630 3.43 28.17 -0.52
C VAL A 630 3.95 28.52 0.88
N THR A 631 3.58 27.73 1.89
CA THR A 631 3.78 28.04 3.32
C THR A 631 5.19 27.73 3.85
N ILE A 632 6.21 28.09 3.09
CA ILE A 632 7.62 27.93 3.45
C ILE A 632 8.44 29.14 3.01
N GLY A 633 9.38 29.56 3.83
CA GLY A 633 10.26 30.69 3.54
C GLY A 633 11.65 30.55 4.17
N TYR A 634 12.40 31.64 4.22
CA TYR A 634 13.77 31.60 4.75
C TYR A 634 13.86 31.36 6.27
N GLY A 635 12.79 31.63 7.03
CA GLY A 635 12.68 31.25 8.44
C GLY A 635 12.57 29.74 8.66
N ASP A 636 12.27 28.99 7.59
CA ASP A 636 12.33 27.53 7.56
C ASP A 636 13.65 26.99 6.98
N GLY A 637 14.55 27.87 6.57
CA GLY A 637 15.84 27.51 5.97
C GLY A 637 15.82 27.37 4.45
N TYR A 638 14.73 27.73 3.75
CA TYR A 638 14.74 27.80 2.29
C TYR A 638 15.43 29.10 1.82
N PRO A 639 16.55 29.05 1.08
CA PRO A 639 17.40 30.23 0.86
C PRO A 639 16.67 31.40 0.22
N ARG A 640 16.85 32.61 0.78
CA ARG A 640 16.26 33.84 0.21
C ARG A 640 16.90 34.21 -1.14
N SER A 641 18.13 33.77 -1.41
CA SER A 641 18.83 33.95 -2.68
C SER A 641 18.07 33.35 -3.87
N LEU A 642 17.20 32.36 -3.64
CA LEU A 642 16.35 31.75 -4.68
C LEU A 642 15.17 32.64 -5.12
N SER A 643 15.10 33.89 -4.68
CA SER A 643 14.04 34.83 -5.09
C SER A 643 14.10 35.11 -6.59
N GLY A 644 13.12 34.63 -7.34
CA GLY A 644 13.04 34.79 -8.80
C GLY A 644 13.86 33.78 -9.62
N ALA A 645 14.68 32.95 -8.97
CA ALA A 645 15.49 31.91 -9.62
C ALA A 645 15.02 30.48 -9.27
N GLY A 646 14.44 30.29 -8.07
CA GLY A 646 14.07 28.96 -7.60
C GLY A 646 12.90 28.34 -8.35
N THR A 647 12.82 27.02 -8.29
CA THR A 647 11.71 26.22 -8.85
C THR A 647 11.11 25.31 -7.78
N VAL A 648 9.81 24.99 -7.89
CA VAL A 648 9.15 23.95 -7.08
C VAL A 648 8.35 22.98 -7.97
N LEU A 649 8.06 21.78 -7.48
CA LEU A 649 7.15 20.84 -8.14
C LEU A 649 5.76 20.90 -7.51
N ILE A 650 4.73 21.09 -8.33
CA ILE A 650 3.33 20.94 -7.93
C ILE A 650 2.64 20.03 -8.94
N ARG A 651 2.01 18.95 -8.45
CA ARG A 651 1.30 17.95 -9.28
C ARG A 651 2.19 17.36 -10.38
N GLY A 652 3.46 17.15 -10.05
CA GLY A 652 4.46 16.58 -10.96
C GLY A 652 4.90 17.50 -12.09
N ARG A 653 4.71 18.82 -11.96
CA ARG A 653 5.20 19.84 -12.91
C ARG A 653 6.05 20.88 -12.20
N ARG A 654 7.13 21.31 -12.86
CA ARG A 654 8.00 22.41 -12.41
C ARG A 654 7.29 23.75 -12.59
N VAL A 655 7.28 24.57 -11.53
CA VAL A 655 6.72 25.92 -11.53
C VAL A 655 7.70 26.90 -10.88
N PRO A 656 7.93 28.09 -11.47
CA PRO A 656 8.95 29.01 -11.00
C PRO A 656 8.49 29.79 -9.76
N VAL A 657 9.45 30.09 -8.88
CA VAL A 657 9.28 31.04 -7.77
C VAL A 657 9.29 32.46 -8.33
N ILE A 658 8.27 33.25 -7.98
CA ILE A 658 8.10 34.62 -8.44
C ILE A 658 8.14 35.60 -7.26
N GLY A 659 8.74 36.77 -7.49
CA GLY A 659 8.95 37.77 -6.46
C GLY A 659 9.95 37.32 -5.38
N ARG A 660 9.95 38.02 -4.25
CA ARG A 660 10.86 37.73 -3.13
C ARG A 660 10.33 36.64 -2.22
N ILE A 661 11.21 35.71 -1.86
CA ILE A 661 10.96 34.73 -0.79
C ILE A 661 10.88 35.49 0.55
N CYS A 662 9.77 35.27 1.27
CA CYS A 662 9.51 35.89 2.57
C CYS A 662 9.98 34.97 3.71
N MET A 663 9.82 35.42 4.97
CA MET A 663 10.23 34.62 6.13
C MET A 663 9.49 33.29 6.22
N ASP A 664 8.18 33.28 5.93
CA ASP A 664 7.30 32.14 6.18
C ASP A 664 6.62 31.58 4.93
N GLN A 665 6.78 32.25 3.80
CA GLN A 665 6.07 31.93 2.56
C GLN A 665 6.83 32.37 1.32
N LEU A 666 6.48 31.76 0.20
CA LEU A 666 6.92 32.15 -1.14
C LEU A 666 5.78 32.05 -2.14
N MET A 667 5.93 32.70 -3.29
CA MET A 667 4.93 32.71 -4.36
C MET A 667 5.47 32.01 -5.59
N VAL A 668 4.61 31.27 -6.29
CA VAL A 668 4.98 30.52 -7.49
C VAL A 668 3.95 30.75 -8.60
N ASP A 669 4.40 30.77 -9.86
CA ASP A 669 3.52 30.87 -11.03
C ASP A 669 2.99 29.49 -11.42
N VAL A 670 1.70 29.24 -11.15
CA VAL A 670 1.00 28.00 -11.46
C VAL A 670 0.10 28.13 -12.69
N SER A 671 0.36 29.10 -13.56
CA SER A 671 -0.41 29.28 -14.81
C SER A 671 -0.36 28.04 -15.71
N ALA A 672 0.77 27.31 -15.71
CA ALA A 672 0.94 26.05 -16.45
C ALA A 672 0.33 24.81 -15.74
N VAL A 673 -0.24 25.00 -14.55
CA VAL A 673 -0.86 23.96 -13.71
C VAL A 673 -2.20 24.49 -13.14
N PRO A 674 -3.19 24.80 -13.99
CA PRO A 674 -4.42 25.48 -13.58
C PRO A 674 -5.25 24.72 -12.54
N GLU A 675 -5.09 23.40 -12.46
CA GLU A 675 -5.70 22.52 -11.46
C GLU A 675 -5.10 22.64 -10.04
N THR A 676 -4.14 23.53 -9.82
CA THR A 676 -3.57 23.79 -8.50
C THR A 676 -4.62 24.41 -7.56
N GLU A 677 -4.75 23.81 -6.38
CA GLU A 677 -5.71 24.17 -5.34
C GLU A 677 -5.03 24.31 -3.96
N PRO A 678 -5.59 25.12 -3.05
CA PRO A 678 -5.19 25.12 -1.65
C PRO A 678 -5.20 23.71 -1.05
N GLY A 679 -4.17 23.37 -0.29
CA GLY A 679 -3.95 22.04 0.28
C GLY A 679 -3.11 21.11 -0.58
N ASP A 680 -2.83 21.46 -1.84
CA ASP A 680 -1.86 20.75 -2.66
C ASP A 680 -0.46 20.79 -2.04
N THR A 681 0.35 19.78 -2.36
CA THR A 681 1.73 19.69 -1.87
C THR A 681 2.68 20.25 -2.93
N ALA A 682 3.43 21.29 -2.56
CA ALA A 682 4.63 21.72 -3.27
C ALA A 682 5.84 20.93 -2.78
N THR A 683 6.64 20.39 -3.70
CA THR A 683 7.91 19.71 -3.42
C THR A 683 9.05 20.63 -3.83
N LEU A 684 9.82 21.09 -2.85
CA LEU A 684 10.94 22.00 -3.05
C LEU A 684 12.26 21.25 -3.24
N ILE A 685 12.38 20.09 -2.59
CA ILE A 685 13.50 19.14 -2.78
C ILE A 685 12.89 17.74 -2.79
N GLY A 686 13.26 16.93 -3.78
CA GLY A 686 12.81 15.55 -3.96
C GLY A 686 11.90 15.36 -5.17
N ARG A 687 11.29 14.17 -5.24
CA ARG A 687 10.50 13.72 -6.39
C ARG A 687 9.00 13.97 -6.23
N ASP A 688 8.36 14.41 -7.31
CA ASP A 688 6.91 14.44 -7.49
C ASP A 688 6.52 13.95 -8.91
N GLY A 689 5.78 12.85 -8.98
CA GLY A 689 5.49 12.20 -10.26
C GLY A 689 6.76 11.69 -10.96
N ARG A 690 7.01 12.17 -12.17
CA ARG A 690 8.20 11.87 -12.98
C ARG A 690 9.32 12.89 -12.82
N GLU A 691 9.01 14.05 -12.24
CA GLU A 691 9.93 15.16 -12.04
C GLU A 691 10.61 15.06 -10.68
N GLU A 692 11.84 15.58 -10.60
CA GLU A 692 12.65 15.60 -9.39
C GLU A 692 13.45 16.90 -9.33
N ILE A 693 13.44 17.56 -8.16
CA ILE A 693 14.34 18.67 -7.85
C ILE A 693 15.39 18.14 -6.89
N ARG A 694 16.65 18.10 -7.32
CA ARG A 694 17.77 17.61 -6.52
C ARG A 694 18.23 18.67 -5.52
N ALA A 695 18.80 18.25 -4.39
CA ALA A 695 19.33 19.21 -3.41
C ALA A 695 20.51 20.00 -3.97
N GLU A 696 21.28 19.34 -4.84
CA GLU A 696 22.40 19.85 -5.62
C GLU A 696 21.97 20.99 -6.55
N GLU A 697 20.82 20.84 -7.20
CA GLU A 697 20.22 21.86 -8.07
C GLU A 697 19.87 23.11 -7.25
N VAL A 698 19.16 22.91 -6.13
CA VAL A 698 18.76 24.01 -5.23
C VAL A 698 19.96 24.71 -4.59
N ALA A 699 20.99 23.95 -4.20
CA ALA A 699 22.22 24.52 -3.65
C ALA A 699 22.98 25.34 -4.70
N GLY A 700 23.08 24.83 -5.93
CA GLY A 700 23.70 25.53 -7.04
C GLY A 700 22.99 26.84 -7.40
N GLU A 701 21.65 26.82 -7.49
CA GLU A 701 20.84 28.04 -7.72
C GLU A 701 20.95 29.05 -6.57
N ALA A 702 21.19 28.57 -5.34
CA ALA A 702 21.36 29.42 -4.17
C ALA A 702 22.81 29.87 -3.93
N GLU A 703 23.74 29.53 -4.83
CA GLU A 703 25.18 29.80 -4.73
C GLU A 703 25.81 29.28 -3.43
N THR A 704 25.42 28.04 -3.07
CA THR A 704 25.88 27.37 -1.85
C THR A 704 26.12 25.88 -2.11
N ILE A 705 26.48 25.14 -1.07
CA ILE A 705 26.68 23.68 -1.07
C ILE A 705 25.55 22.98 -0.32
N VAL A 706 25.29 21.72 -0.65
CA VAL A 706 24.23 20.93 -0.02
C VAL A 706 24.40 20.82 1.50
N ASN A 707 25.64 20.80 1.99
CA ASN A 707 25.94 20.77 3.42
C ASN A 707 25.31 21.97 4.14
N GLU A 708 25.46 23.18 3.58
CA GLU A 708 24.86 24.39 4.14
C GLU A 708 23.32 24.34 3.98
N LEU A 709 22.83 24.04 2.77
CA LEU A 709 21.40 23.97 2.49
C LEU A 709 20.66 23.08 3.50
N PHE A 710 21.15 21.86 3.74
CA PHE A 710 20.48 20.94 4.66
C PHE A 710 20.69 21.29 6.13
N SER A 711 21.91 21.68 6.53
CA SER A 711 22.19 22.01 7.94
C SER A 711 21.45 23.26 8.42
N ARG A 712 21.09 24.17 7.50
CA ARG A 712 20.31 25.38 7.80
C ARG A 712 18.79 25.17 7.76
N LEU A 713 18.29 23.97 7.44
CA LEU A 713 16.85 23.69 7.50
C LEU A 713 16.33 23.87 8.93
N GLY A 714 15.39 24.80 9.08
CA GLY A 714 14.95 25.32 10.37
C GLY A 714 14.23 24.29 11.24
N ARG A 715 14.35 24.47 12.57
CA ARG A 715 13.71 23.61 13.58
C ARG A 715 12.17 23.61 13.53
N ARG A 716 11.57 24.62 12.89
CA ARG A 716 10.12 24.72 12.66
C ARG A 716 9.60 23.64 11.71
N LEU A 717 10.46 23.07 10.86
CA LEU A 717 10.10 22.00 9.95
C LEU A 717 9.98 20.67 10.72
N ARG A 718 8.78 20.10 10.72
CA ARG A 718 8.59 18.77 11.32
C ARG A 718 9.29 17.70 10.49
N GLN A 719 9.81 16.68 11.18
CA GLN A 719 10.40 15.50 10.54
C GLN A 719 9.34 14.41 10.39
N VAL A 720 9.13 13.92 9.17
CA VAL A 720 8.21 12.83 8.85
C VAL A 720 9.01 11.69 8.26
N TRP A 721 9.13 10.58 9.00
CA TRP A 721 9.88 9.40 8.56
C TRP A 721 8.99 8.42 7.81
N VAL A 722 9.40 8.02 6.60
CA VAL A 722 8.64 7.16 5.67
C VAL A 722 9.20 5.75 5.51
#